data_AF-A0A218P6K7-F1
#
_entry.id   AF-A0A218P6K7-F1
#
_cell.length_a   1.000
_cell.length_b   1.000
_cell.length_c   1.000
_cell.angle_alpha   90.00
_cell.angle_beta   90.00
_cell.angle_gamma   90.00
#
_symmetry.space_group_name_H-M   'P 1'
#
loop_
_entity.id
_entity.type
_entity.pdbx_description
1 polymer ?
#
loop_
_entity_poly.entity_id
_entity_poly.type
_entity_poly.pdbx_seq_one_letter_code
_entity_poly.pdbx_strand_id
1 'polypeptide(L)'
;MKRRGFLINSAVLLLLIPLLLLIATYEDASSMIITSQSENVQIERTFRLTSYLEEDFKNTLSLSTKRAIALSVDYVTSERPLDNASAALKQLITYGHYPYIGGTNSEWKSREEFFMKNNTIKDWLRNMEWELERQGYTMKPSPDEIVQNMKLTVAPLDSFHIVVNASIPNIIIEDSSGLVVYNSSIPQKGSVYVVIPIEGIEDPLFPHLTSGRTSRIISACKFAYPSITPPYTRLDGYGHSSIKTFSGQLYNVPRGGTIFYSDKYTAGENVLGYITRQQPSETPNAPYIFNTTLGGRKVSPLSVFNPGDIGVMTFDSISGGTGTPSHWCEKKLEYRANMTLPSTAPPNSLVLLELTPSSVPFGSAVHDGSAASIRIYKRSDTSCEIAPYWIEYWGDDKILIWLNTTDTREYTVYYSTSDQSMEWSGNIAIFPVHNQSVALTAGEEESKLVSTVPWDSFFVRYSVKASTSTWDFDSGVEVETIPKGGEKYLKATVNYPESLSGVQIPIHLDSATAQAITHNSQNEAQIEVYSDEQLQNPVPFWIEYWNDNGALIWVKGNLPGTFYIKYNTGTYTRGDGSQVFLWFTDSDKRIDDGQSTSFDLSSYGIQGDIAIRFSMKPTTKNKAWNAGIRVHTEYTYKVRGRWYTDVYYINFTDDLVEEDNTLKIQDEWWDDYYGGWYSYYPTSVQKTRGCCGYRTYEVSIHPGYWDGDYPVADVDFADYGTTNRAYFDNPIRYNDDDGYYRVYKDPLLSLELINLDDNNDNTAVFDWVFIRRYVDISQLSEYVEIAGGQEPVSLQFIDDNPGHQDHGGDKLAILQDWDTNLDNYNGAWDVETPQRYEVIVEKDSINLDLTFTHSPNLAGSRESTASVQIGQVTGFKLFAIIDNGQGNDAYFDWIVAALYPYETYTESQITTTSSESVPSAGGYSTARAYDIQPFIDCIQAQKYFGVQGAPSFFERLEGGDTTNRNYYERIAAKMQMAVYGTARYPIGLVSFILPKDLPPNLNFLIRRQPAADYIYLNYRDYPSDNPNAKKVFGISTNGGVSSPLLDENFYLTPAIARKMFDVQGASDLLQG
;
A
#
# COMPACT_ATOMS: atom_id res chain seq x y z
N MET A 1 -73.42 34.23 49.94
CA MET A 1 -72.00 33.88 50.18
C MET A 1 -71.46 32.80 49.21
N LYS A 2 -72.26 31.86 48.69
CA LYS A 2 -71.76 30.75 47.82
C LYS A 2 -71.20 31.14 46.44
N ARG A 3 -71.63 32.26 45.83
CA ARG A 3 -71.10 32.71 44.50
C ARG A 3 -69.71 33.35 44.55
N ARG A 4 -69.30 33.92 45.69
CA ARG A 4 -67.96 34.55 45.83
C ARG A 4 -66.86 33.50 46.00
N GLY A 5 -67.13 32.39 46.70
CA GLY A 5 -66.17 31.28 46.87
C GLY A 5 -65.87 30.54 45.56
N PHE A 6 -66.88 30.34 44.70
CA PHE A 6 -66.66 29.73 43.38
C PHE A 6 -65.78 30.60 42.48
N LEU A 7 -66.07 31.90 42.39
CA LEU A 7 -65.26 32.83 41.59
C LEU A 7 -63.81 32.94 42.07
N ILE A 8 -63.58 32.94 43.38
CA ILE A 8 -62.22 32.99 43.95
C ILE A 8 -61.47 31.68 43.70
N ASN A 9 -62.09 30.52 43.89
CA ASN A 9 -61.45 29.23 43.61
C ASN A 9 -61.17 29.03 42.11
N SER A 10 -62.09 29.43 41.23
CA SER A 10 -61.86 29.38 39.78
C SER A 10 -60.77 30.34 39.34
N ALA A 11 -60.67 31.54 39.94
CA ALA A 11 -59.58 32.48 39.65
C ALA A 11 -58.22 31.97 40.14
N VAL A 12 -58.19 31.29 41.30
CA VAL A 12 -56.97 30.65 41.83
C VAL A 12 -56.53 29.49 40.94
N LEU A 13 -57.46 28.64 40.47
CA LEU A 13 -57.16 27.58 39.50
C LEU A 13 -56.67 28.13 38.15
N LEU A 14 -57.30 29.21 37.65
CA LEU A 14 -56.87 29.90 36.43
C LEU A 14 -55.48 30.54 36.54
N LEU A 15 -55.04 30.89 37.75
CA LEU A 15 -53.69 31.40 38.00
C LEU A 15 -52.67 30.29 38.29
N LEU A 16 -53.09 29.18 38.87
CA LEU A 16 -52.23 28.03 39.18
C LEU A 16 -51.84 27.23 37.94
N ILE A 17 -52.76 27.05 36.98
CA ILE A 17 -52.48 26.27 35.76
C ILE A 17 -51.31 26.88 34.96
N PRO A 18 -51.27 28.20 34.66
CA PRO A 18 -50.13 28.82 34.00
C PRO A 18 -48.84 28.77 34.83
N LEU A 19 -48.94 28.88 36.16
CA LEU A 19 -47.78 28.84 37.04
C LEU A 19 -47.14 27.45 37.09
N LEU A 20 -47.95 26.39 37.15
CA LEU A 20 -47.48 25.01 37.10
C LEU A 20 -46.89 24.66 35.73
N LEU A 21 -47.52 25.14 34.65
CA LEU A 21 -46.97 25.02 33.29
C LEU A 21 -45.63 25.75 33.16
N LEU A 22 -45.48 26.94 33.75
CA LEU A 22 -44.23 27.70 33.75
C LEU A 22 -43.12 26.98 34.53
N ILE A 23 -43.46 26.36 35.67
CA ILE A 23 -42.49 25.60 36.48
C ILE A 23 -42.04 24.34 35.72
N ALA A 24 -42.97 23.58 35.15
CA ALA A 24 -42.65 22.38 34.37
C ALA A 24 -41.81 22.72 33.13
N THR A 25 -42.17 23.77 32.39
CA THR A 25 -41.36 24.22 31.24
C THR A 25 -40.00 24.79 31.64
N TYR A 26 -39.89 25.45 32.80
CA TYR A 26 -38.59 25.91 33.31
C TYR A 26 -37.70 24.74 33.74
N GLU A 27 -38.27 23.71 34.38
CA GLU A 27 -37.56 22.48 34.75
C GLU A 27 -37.05 21.73 33.52
N ASP A 28 -37.93 21.52 32.52
CA ASP A 28 -37.57 20.87 31.26
C ASP A 28 -36.50 21.66 30.50
N ALA A 29 -36.68 22.98 30.36
CA ALA A 29 -35.71 23.83 29.67
C ALA A 29 -34.36 23.88 30.43
N SER A 30 -34.37 23.96 31.75
CA SER A 30 -33.15 23.95 32.57
C SER A 30 -32.44 22.59 32.49
N SER A 31 -33.19 21.49 32.57
CA SER A 31 -32.67 20.13 32.41
C SER A 31 -32.02 19.95 31.04
N MET A 32 -32.71 20.36 29.98
CA MET A 32 -32.22 20.28 28.60
C MET A 32 -30.96 21.15 28.38
N ILE A 33 -30.90 22.35 28.97
CA ILE A 33 -29.71 23.21 28.92
C ILE A 33 -28.53 22.57 29.67
N ILE A 34 -28.75 22.01 30.86
CA ILE A 34 -27.70 21.36 31.65
C ILE A 34 -27.18 20.11 30.93
N THR A 35 -28.07 19.28 30.40
CA THR A 35 -27.70 18.07 29.64
C THR A 35 -26.94 18.45 28.37
N SER A 36 -27.41 19.43 27.60
CA SER A 36 -26.72 19.90 26.40
C SER A 36 -25.36 20.54 26.70
N GLN A 37 -25.22 21.30 27.78
CA GLN A 37 -23.91 21.82 28.20
C GLN A 37 -22.98 20.72 28.69
N SER A 38 -23.50 19.72 29.41
CA SER A 38 -22.74 18.55 29.85
C SER A 38 -22.25 17.72 28.67
N GLU A 39 -23.11 17.47 27.67
CA GLU A 39 -22.77 16.78 26.42
C GLU A 39 -21.72 17.55 25.62
N ASN A 40 -21.88 18.87 25.47
CA ASN A 40 -20.89 19.70 24.77
C ASN A 40 -19.53 19.71 25.48
N VAL A 41 -19.51 19.77 26.82
CA VAL A 41 -18.27 19.69 27.62
C VAL A 41 -17.61 18.31 27.48
N GLN A 42 -18.40 17.22 27.42
CA GLN A 42 -17.88 15.88 27.18
C GLN A 42 -17.32 15.74 25.76
N ILE A 43 -18.03 16.20 24.73
CA ILE A 43 -17.56 16.19 23.33
C ILE A 43 -16.27 17.01 23.18
N GLU A 44 -16.19 18.20 23.80
CA GLU A 44 -15.00 19.04 23.76
C GLU A 44 -13.82 18.40 24.51
N ARG A 45 -14.06 17.72 25.64
CA ARG A 45 -13.04 16.94 26.35
C ARG A 45 -12.51 15.79 25.52
N THR A 46 -13.39 15.01 24.87
CA THR A 46 -13.01 13.90 24.00
C THR A 46 -12.20 14.39 22.79
N PHE A 47 -12.63 15.47 22.13
CA PHE A 47 -11.90 16.05 20.99
C PHE A 47 -10.52 16.61 21.38
N ARG A 48 -10.40 17.23 22.55
CA ARG A 48 -9.11 17.71 23.08
C ARG A 48 -8.19 16.54 23.42
N LEU A 49 -8.72 15.47 24.01
CA LEU A 49 -7.94 14.28 24.37
C LEU A 49 -7.30 13.63 23.13
N THR A 50 -8.04 13.45 22.03
CA THR A 50 -7.49 12.86 20.81
C THR A 50 -6.39 13.70 20.16
N SER A 51 -6.59 15.02 20.11
CA SER A 51 -5.62 15.95 19.52
C SER A 51 -4.31 16.01 20.34
N TYR A 52 -4.42 15.97 21.68
CA TYR A 52 -3.26 15.95 22.56
C TYR A 52 -2.49 14.63 22.51
N LEU A 53 -3.17 13.49 22.38
CA LEU A 53 -2.51 12.18 22.29
C LEU A 53 -1.59 12.07 21.07
N GLU A 54 -2.04 12.52 19.90
CA GLU A 54 -1.21 12.49 18.69
C GLU A 54 -0.03 13.45 18.75
N GLU A 55 -0.24 14.67 19.26
CA GLU A 55 0.83 15.67 19.41
C GLU A 55 1.87 15.23 20.44
N ASP A 56 1.44 14.68 21.57
CA ASP A 56 2.32 14.20 22.62
C ASP A 56 3.08 12.92 22.20
N PHE A 57 2.43 12.04 21.43
CA PHE A 57 3.11 10.90 20.80
C PHE A 57 4.23 11.35 19.86
N LYS A 58 3.95 12.34 19.00
CA LYS A 58 4.95 12.93 18.09
C LYS A 58 6.12 13.55 18.87
N ASN A 59 5.84 14.27 19.94
CA ASN A 59 6.86 14.88 20.80
C ASN A 59 7.72 13.83 21.51
N THR A 60 7.08 12.78 22.02
CA THR A 60 7.76 11.62 22.63
C THR A 60 8.69 10.95 21.63
N LEU A 61 8.20 10.60 20.44
CA LEU A 61 9.03 10.01 19.38
C LEU A 61 10.24 10.88 19.06
N SER A 62 10.05 12.20 18.94
CA SER A 62 11.13 13.15 18.67
C SER A 62 12.19 13.17 19.77
N LEU A 63 11.76 13.24 21.04
CA LEU A 63 12.66 13.31 22.19
C LEU A 63 13.42 12.00 22.39
N SER A 64 12.72 10.87 22.38
CA SER A 64 13.30 9.53 22.52
C SER A 64 14.33 9.26 21.42
N THR A 65 14.04 9.66 20.18
CA THR A 65 14.96 9.48 19.04
C THR A 65 16.24 10.29 19.20
N LYS A 66 16.14 11.57 19.58
CA LYS A 66 17.33 12.42 19.80
C LYS A 66 18.24 11.85 20.90
N ARG A 67 17.65 11.30 21.97
CA ARG A 67 18.40 10.68 23.07
C ARG A 67 19.04 9.36 22.65
N ALA A 68 18.31 8.54 21.89
CA ALA A 68 18.85 7.31 21.32
C ALA A 68 20.04 7.58 20.39
N ILE A 69 19.95 8.57 19.49
CA ILE A 69 21.06 8.96 18.61
C ILE A 69 22.27 9.42 19.43
N ALA A 70 22.07 10.29 20.44
CA ALA A 70 23.17 10.76 21.27
C ALA A 70 23.89 9.62 22.00
N LEU A 71 23.14 8.67 22.56
CA LEU A 71 23.69 7.48 23.20
C LEU A 71 24.42 6.56 22.21
N SER A 72 23.85 6.34 21.02
CA SER A 72 24.48 5.53 19.97
C SER A 72 25.80 6.13 19.49
N VAL A 73 25.86 7.46 19.31
CA VAL A 73 27.10 8.16 18.93
C VAL A 73 28.14 8.06 20.05
N ASP A 74 27.74 8.31 21.30
CA ASP A 74 28.61 8.18 22.48
C ASP A 74 29.17 6.75 22.64
N TYR A 75 28.36 5.73 22.37
CA TYR A 75 28.80 4.33 22.34
C TYR A 75 29.83 4.06 21.24
N VAL A 76 29.53 4.44 19.99
CA VAL A 76 30.40 4.12 18.85
C VAL A 76 31.74 4.85 18.94
N THR A 77 31.73 6.08 19.47
CA THR A 77 32.94 6.87 19.65
C THR A 77 33.83 6.38 20.80
N SER A 78 33.25 5.72 21.81
CA SER A 78 33.97 5.27 23.01
C SER A 78 34.35 3.80 23.02
N GLU A 79 33.55 2.94 22.38
CA GLU A 79 33.70 1.47 22.46
C GLU A 79 33.95 0.83 21.10
N ARG A 80 32.89 0.68 20.28
CA ARG A 80 32.91 -0.03 19.01
C ARG A 80 31.67 0.29 18.17
N PRO A 81 31.71 0.02 16.85
CA PRO A 81 30.56 0.15 15.97
C PRO A 81 29.36 -0.66 16.44
N LEU A 82 28.16 -0.19 16.09
CA LEU A 82 26.94 -0.96 16.26
C LEU A 82 26.90 -2.11 15.25
N ASP A 83 26.22 -3.18 15.63
CA ASP A 83 25.90 -4.31 14.75
C ASP A 83 24.73 -4.00 13.80
N ASN A 84 23.75 -3.22 14.28
CA ASN A 84 22.63 -2.74 13.46
C ASN A 84 22.06 -1.43 14.04
N ALA A 85 22.31 -0.31 13.36
CA ALA A 85 21.91 1.02 13.79
C ALA A 85 20.37 1.18 13.83
N SER A 86 19.64 0.63 12.85
CA SER A 86 18.17 0.72 12.83
C SER A 86 17.54 -0.06 13.99
N ALA A 87 18.00 -1.29 14.24
CA ALA A 87 17.53 -2.11 15.35
C ALA A 87 17.89 -1.49 16.71
N ALA A 88 19.12 -0.99 16.86
CA ALA A 88 19.56 -0.31 18.07
C ALA A 88 18.69 0.91 18.39
N LEU A 89 18.51 1.82 17.42
CA LEU A 89 17.68 3.01 17.61
C LEU A 89 16.21 2.64 17.90
N LYS A 90 15.66 1.65 17.19
CA LYS A 90 14.30 1.15 17.44
C LYS A 90 14.13 0.65 18.88
N GLN A 91 15.02 -0.21 19.35
CA GLN A 91 14.93 -0.76 20.71
C GLN A 91 15.18 0.29 21.79
N LEU A 92 16.13 1.21 21.58
CA LEU A 92 16.36 2.33 22.49
C LEU A 92 15.12 3.24 22.58
N ILE A 93 14.52 3.62 21.46
CA ILE A 93 13.31 4.46 21.44
C ILE A 93 12.15 3.79 22.17
N THR A 94 11.97 2.49 21.96
CA THR A 94 10.86 1.72 22.52
C THR A 94 11.05 1.39 24.00
N TYR A 95 12.20 0.81 24.35
CA TYR A 95 12.47 0.18 25.65
C TYR A 95 13.56 0.88 26.47
N GLY A 96 14.35 1.76 25.86
CA GLY A 96 15.51 2.39 26.49
C GLY A 96 16.71 1.46 26.69
N HIS A 97 16.70 0.29 26.05
CA HIS A 97 17.74 -0.73 26.19
C HIS A 97 18.03 -1.38 24.84
N TYR A 98 19.31 -1.61 24.54
CA TYR A 98 19.74 -2.45 23.43
C TYR A 98 20.83 -3.42 23.91
N PRO A 99 20.61 -4.75 23.83
CA PRO A 99 21.53 -5.73 24.42
C PRO A 99 23.01 -5.58 24.01
N TYR A 100 23.28 -5.11 22.79
CA TYR A 100 24.64 -4.88 22.30
C TYR A 100 25.36 -3.74 23.06
N ILE A 101 24.63 -2.70 23.46
CA ILE A 101 25.16 -1.56 24.22
C ILE A 101 25.18 -1.93 25.70
N GLY A 102 24.01 -2.16 26.31
CA GLY A 102 23.89 -2.45 27.74
C GLY A 102 24.58 -3.73 28.22
N GLY A 103 24.81 -4.69 27.33
CA GLY A 103 25.54 -5.92 27.61
C GLY A 103 27.06 -5.77 27.59
N THR A 104 27.60 -4.61 27.19
CA THR A 104 29.05 -4.39 27.08
C THR A 104 29.74 -4.47 28.45
N ASN A 105 29.24 -3.71 29.42
CA ASN A 105 29.66 -3.76 30.83
C ASN A 105 28.64 -3.00 31.71
N SER A 106 28.85 -2.98 33.03
CA SER A 106 27.96 -2.30 33.98
C SER A 106 27.90 -0.77 33.81
N GLU A 107 28.93 -0.15 33.23
CA GLU A 107 28.93 1.28 32.92
C GLU A 107 27.94 1.60 31.79
N TRP A 108 27.97 0.82 30.70
CA TRP A 108 27.06 1.02 29.57
C TRP A 108 25.60 0.75 29.89
N LYS A 109 25.33 -0.24 30.74
CA LYS A 109 23.99 -0.41 31.31
C LYS A 109 23.52 0.84 32.07
N SER A 110 24.40 1.43 32.88
CA SER A 110 24.10 2.65 33.64
C SER A 110 23.94 3.87 32.71
N ARG A 111 24.67 3.92 31.58
CA ARG A 111 24.53 4.98 30.56
C ARG A 111 23.23 4.87 29.78
N GLU A 112 22.80 3.67 29.39
CA GLU A 112 21.47 3.46 28.80
C GLU A 112 20.37 3.98 29.73
N GLU A 113 20.42 3.57 31.00
CA GLU A 113 19.50 4.05 32.03
C GLU A 113 19.59 5.58 32.16
N PHE A 114 20.77 6.18 32.18
CA PHE A 114 20.92 7.63 32.30
C PHE A 114 20.37 8.40 31.09
N PHE A 115 20.72 7.99 29.87
CA PHE A 115 20.32 8.68 28.65
C PHE A 115 18.84 8.49 28.35
N MET A 116 18.30 7.28 28.52
CA MET A 116 16.94 6.94 28.06
C MET A 116 15.86 7.04 29.14
N LYS A 117 16.22 7.10 30.42
CA LYS A 117 15.26 7.08 31.54
C LYS A 117 14.13 8.09 31.38
N ASN A 118 12.90 7.62 31.55
CA ASN A 118 11.64 8.39 31.49
C ASN A 118 11.39 9.05 30.13
N ASN A 119 12.07 8.61 29.07
CA ASN A 119 12.04 9.21 27.73
C ASN A 119 12.01 8.11 26.66
N THR A 120 11.19 7.09 26.88
CA THR A 120 10.91 6.00 25.94
C THR A 120 9.40 5.97 25.63
N ILE A 121 9.02 5.29 24.56
CA ILE A 121 7.58 5.10 24.25
C ILE A 121 6.89 4.34 25.39
N LYS A 122 7.57 3.35 25.98
CA LYS A 122 7.06 2.60 27.13
C LYS A 122 6.84 3.49 28.36
N ASP A 123 7.77 4.38 28.67
CA ASP A 123 7.63 5.32 29.79
C ASP A 123 6.48 6.30 29.55
N TRP A 124 6.34 6.79 28.32
CA TRP A 124 5.24 7.65 27.92
C TRP A 124 3.88 6.97 28.09
N LEU A 125 3.71 5.73 27.58
CA LEU A 125 2.48 4.97 27.75
C LEU A 125 2.12 4.73 29.22
N ARG A 126 3.10 4.46 30.08
CA ARG A 126 2.89 4.33 31.53
C ARG A 126 2.46 5.65 32.19
N ASN A 127 3.07 6.76 31.77
CA ASN A 127 2.67 8.08 32.26
C ASN A 127 1.26 8.45 31.79
N MET A 128 0.91 8.10 30.54
CA MET A 128 -0.44 8.29 30.01
C MET A 128 -1.47 7.45 30.75
N GLU A 129 -1.19 6.17 30.98
CA GLU A 129 -2.05 5.28 31.77
C GLU A 129 -2.33 5.88 33.15
N TRP A 130 -1.27 6.31 33.85
CA TRP A 130 -1.39 6.96 35.16
C TRP A 130 -2.20 8.27 35.13
N GLU A 131 -2.00 9.11 34.09
CA GLU A 131 -2.75 10.36 33.94
C GLU A 131 -4.23 10.14 33.58
N LEU A 132 -4.52 9.12 32.78
CA LEU A 132 -5.89 8.71 32.44
C LEU A 132 -6.61 8.15 33.68
N GLU A 133 -5.96 7.28 34.45
CA GLU A 133 -6.48 6.75 35.72
C GLU A 133 -6.82 7.88 36.70
N ARG A 134 -5.93 8.88 36.83
CA ARG A 134 -6.16 10.06 37.68
C ARG A 134 -7.38 10.87 37.25
N GLN A 135 -7.73 10.83 35.97
CA GLN A 135 -8.89 11.52 35.40
C GLN A 135 -10.16 10.67 35.38
N GLY A 136 -10.11 9.42 35.88
CA GLY A 136 -11.23 8.50 35.91
C GLY A 136 -11.43 7.71 34.62
N TYR A 137 -10.39 7.60 33.79
CA TYR A 137 -10.37 6.80 32.57
C TYR A 137 -9.46 5.57 32.71
N THR A 138 -9.76 4.51 31.96
CA THR A 138 -8.94 3.29 31.87
C THR A 138 -8.50 3.08 30.43
N MET A 139 -7.21 2.84 30.21
CA MET A 139 -6.64 2.56 28.89
C MET A 139 -6.49 1.05 28.69
N LYS A 140 -6.90 0.54 27.52
CA LYS A 140 -6.73 -0.85 27.08
C LYS A 140 -6.25 -0.87 25.62
N PRO A 141 -5.40 -1.82 25.22
CA PRO A 141 -4.67 -2.79 26.05
C PRO A 141 -3.60 -2.14 26.93
N SER A 142 -2.93 -2.92 27.79
CA SER A 142 -1.90 -2.39 28.71
C SER A 142 -0.71 -1.80 27.95
N PRO A 143 0.07 -0.85 28.54
CA PRO A 143 1.26 -0.30 27.91
C PRO A 143 2.25 -1.32 27.34
N ASP A 144 2.47 -2.44 28.05
CA ASP A 144 3.39 -3.49 27.61
C ASP A 144 2.86 -4.22 26.35
N GLU A 145 1.56 -4.45 26.26
CA GLU A 145 0.90 -5.06 25.11
C GLU A 145 0.82 -4.08 23.92
N ILE A 146 0.59 -2.79 24.19
CA ILE A 146 0.63 -1.74 23.17
C ILE A 146 2.02 -1.71 22.51
N VAL A 147 3.09 -1.72 23.30
CA VAL A 147 4.47 -1.67 22.78
C VAL A 147 4.82 -2.91 21.95
N GLN A 148 4.26 -4.08 22.27
CA GLN A 148 4.48 -5.30 21.48
C GLN A 148 3.78 -5.26 20.12
N ASN A 149 2.61 -4.62 20.05
CA ASN A 149 1.77 -4.58 18.84
C ASN A 149 1.94 -3.31 18.00
N MET A 150 2.69 -2.31 18.48
CA MET A 150 2.92 -1.08 17.72
C MET A 150 3.83 -1.31 16.51
N LYS A 151 3.57 -0.58 15.42
CA LYS A 151 4.49 -0.53 14.27
C LYS A 151 5.44 0.64 14.47
N LEU A 152 6.74 0.37 14.47
CA LEU A 152 7.80 1.38 14.57
C LEU A 152 8.92 1.05 13.58
N THR A 153 9.25 2.03 12.74
CA THR A 153 10.36 1.97 11.79
C THR A 153 11.25 3.19 11.99
N VAL A 154 12.56 2.97 12.04
CA VAL A 154 13.59 4.01 12.17
C VAL A 154 14.54 3.86 11.00
N ALA A 155 14.71 4.93 10.23
CA ALA A 155 15.43 4.91 8.96
C ALA A 155 16.17 6.22 8.71
N PRO A 156 17.28 6.21 7.93
CA PRO A 156 17.74 7.43 7.29
C PRO A 156 16.64 7.94 6.35
N LEU A 157 16.30 9.23 6.44
CA LEU A 157 15.37 9.86 5.50
C LEU A 157 16.13 10.37 4.28
N ASP A 158 17.21 11.10 4.53
CA ASP A 158 18.16 11.62 3.56
C ASP A 158 19.53 11.76 4.25
N SER A 159 20.53 12.31 3.58
CA SER A 159 21.88 12.44 4.13
C SER A 159 21.96 13.21 5.46
N PHE A 160 21.02 14.10 5.76
CA PHE A 160 21.06 14.99 6.93
C PHE A 160 19.88 14.79 7.89
N HIS A 161 18.99 13.84 7.61
CA HIS A 161 17.81 13.59 8.43
C HIS A 161 17.54 12.11 8.65
N ILE A 162 17.03 11.81 9.84
CA ILE A 162 16.51 10.50 10.24
C ILE A 162 15.00 10.63 10.35
N VAL A 163 14.27 9.62 9.90
CA VAL A 163 12.81 9.53 10.04
C VAL A 163 12.43 8.39 10.94
N VAL A 164 11.46 8.68 11.81
CA VAL A 164 10.78 7.69 12.61
C VAL A 164 9.33 7.67 12.18
N ASN A 165 8.87 6.49 11.75
CA ASN A 165 7.51 6.21 11.37
C ASN A 165 6.89 5.29 12.42
N ALA A 166 5.78 5.72 13.04
CA ALA A 166 5.13 4.94 14.09
C ALA A 166 3.60 4.97 13.99
N SER A 167 2.97 3.85 14.31
CA SER A 167 1.52 3.75 14.51
C SER A 167 1.19 2.76 15.62
N ILE A 168 0.29 3.14 16.51
CA ILE A 168 -0.23 2.29 17.57
C ILE A 168 -1.64 1.84 17.18
N PRO A 169 -1.86 0.55 16.88
CA PRO A 169 -3.21 0.05 16.58
C PRO A 169 -4.04 -0.12 17.85
N ASN A 170 -5.37 0.02 17.73
CA ASN A 170 -6.37 -0.46 18.68
C ASN A 170 -6.18 -0.01 20.14
N ILE A 171 -6.29 1.30 20.41
CA ILE A 171 -6.41 1.83 21.78
C ILE A 171 -7.87 2.09 22.10
N ILE A 172 -8.30 1.58 23.24
CA ILE A 172 -9.60 1.80 23.86
C ILE A 172 -9.38 2.60 25.15
N ILE A 173 -10.08 3.72 25.30
CA ILE A 173 -10.14 4.48 26.56
C ILE A 173 -11.58 4.48 27.02
N GLU A 174 -11.82 3.89 28.19
CA GLU A 174 -13.13 3.80 28.83
C GLU A 174 -13.19 4.75 30.04
N ASP A 175 -14.36 5.30 30.34
CA ASP A 175 -14.57 5.98 31.61
C ASP A 175 -14.83 5.00 32.77
N SER A 176 -14.93 5.53 34.00
CA SER A 176 -15.21 4.74 35.20
C SER A 176 -16.54 3.96 35.18
N SER A 177 -17.46 4.25 34.25
CA SER A 177 -18.72 3.54 34.05
C SER A 177 -18.65 2.43 33.00
N GLY A 178 -17.50 2.28 32.32
CA GLY A 178 -17.29 1.33 31.23
C GLY A 178 -17.75 1.86 29.87
N LEU A 179 -18.09 3.14 29.76
CA LEU A 179 -18.43 3.77 28.48
C LEU A 179 -17.14 4.05 27.70
N VAL A 180 -17.10 3.62 26.45
CA VAL A 180 -15.96 3.84 25.56
C VAL A 180 -15.94 5.29 25.07
N VAL A 181 -14.90 6.02 25.43
CA VAL A 181 -14.67 7.44 25.08
C VAL A 181 -13.73 7.57 23.88
N TYR A 182 -12.84 6.59 23.68
CA TYR A 182 -11.97 6.50 22.52
C TYR A 182 -11.84 5.04 22.10
N ASN A 183 -11.93 4.75 20.81
CA ASN A 183 -11.67 3.43 20.23
C ASN A 183 -11.10 3.60 18.82
N SER A 184 -9.79 3.75 18.73
CA SER A 184 -9.09 3.94 17.45
C SER A 184 -7.57 3.72 17.58
N SER A 185 -6.84 3.87 16.48
CA SER A 185 -5.37 3.89 16.47
C SER A 185 -4.79 5.27 16.83
N ILE A 186 -3.50 5.34 17.14
CA ILE A 186 -2.74 6.61 17.24
C ILE A 186 -1.64 6.58 16.16
N PRO A 187 -1.71 7.41 15.11
CA PRO A 187 -2.78 8.38 14.82
C PRO A 187 -4.06 7.69 14.33
N GLN A 188 -5.19 8.39 14.29
CA GLN A 188 -6.47 7.83 13.85
C GLN A 188 -6.45 7.31 12.40
N LYS A 189 -5.54 7.84 11.57
CA LYS A 189 -5.32 7.40 10.18
C LYS A 189 -3.84 7.36 9.85
N GLY A 190 -3.38 6.25 9.29
CA GLY A 190 -2.02 6.09 8.80
C GLY A 190 -0.98 6.00 9.92
N SER A 191 0.06 6.82 9.84
CA SER A 191 1.19 6.78 10.77
C SER A 191 1.75 8.18 11.05
N VAL A 192 2.35 8.37 12.22
CA VAL A 192 3.06 9.59 12.58
C VAL A 192 4.48 9.52 12.04
N TYR A 193 4.88 10.57 11.32
CA TYR A 193 6.25 10.76 10.84
C TYR A 193 6.94 11.86 11.64
N VAL A 194 8.11 11.53 12.19
CA VAL A 194 9.00 12.47 12.88
C VAL A 194 10.33 12.52 12.16
N VAL A 195 10.72 13.71 11.72
CA VAL A 195 11.98 13.96 11.03
C VAL A 195 12.94 14.66 11.97
N ILE A 196 14.12 14.07 12.16
CA ILE A 196 15.16 14.53 13.08
C ILE A 196 16.42 14.89 12.28
N PRO A 197 16.89 16.15 12.34
CA PRO A 197 18.15 16.53 11.72
C PRO A 197 19.33 15.95 12.52
N ILE A 198 20.38 15.56 11.82
CA ILE A 198 21.65 15.12 12.42
C ILE A 198 22.74 16.20 12.37
N GLU A 199 22.43 17.39 11.86
CA GLU A 199 23.33 18.53 11.93
C GLU A 199 23.65 18.89 13.39
N GLY A 200 24.93 19.16 13.66
CA GLY A 200 25.41 19.44 15.00
C GLY A 200 25.76 18.20 15.83
N ILE A 201 25.56 17.00 15.29
CA ILE A 201 25.96 15.73 15.91
C ILE A 201 27.37 15.34 15.45
N GLU A 202 28.12 14.67 16.31
CA GLU A 202 29.44 14.10 15.98
C GLU A 202 29.31 12.96 14.96
N ASP A 203 30.18 12.96 13.95
CA ASP A 203 30.31 11.87 12.99
C ASP A 203 31.08 10.71 13.64
N PRO A 204 30.42 9.59 13.95
CA PRO A 204 31.02 8.49 14.71
C PRO A 204 32.18 7.82 13.96
N LEU A 205 32.25 7.96 12.63
CA LEU A 205 33.26 7.32 11.81
C LEU A 205 34.68 7.88 12.07
N PHE A 206 34.78 9.18 12.36
CA PHE A 206 36.07 9.86 12.58
C PHE A 206 36.76 9.37 13.87
N PRO A 207 36.12 9.43 15.04
CA PRO A 207 36.70 8.88 16.27
C PRO A 207 36.97 7.38 16.14
N HIS A 208 36.07 6.61 15.52
CA HIS A 208 36.24 5.17 15.36
C HIS A 208 37.51 4.82 14.55
N LEU A 209 37.61 5.30 13.31
CA LEU A 209 38.69 4.94 12.39
C LEU A 209 40.05 5.54 12.80
N THR A 210 40.06 6.61 13.59
CA THR A 210 41.30 7.24 14.06
C THR A 210 41.67 6.89 15.51
N SER A 211 40.92 6.01 16.16
CA SER A 211 41.08 5.65 17.57
C SER A 211 41.05 6.90 18.49
N GLY A 212 40.07 7.77 18.28
CA GLY A 212 39.79 8.96 19.09
C GLY A 212 40.71 10.16 18.84
N ARG A 213 41.54 10.15 17.79
CA ARG A 213 42.51 11.23 17.51
C ARG A 213 41.91 12.46 16.83
N THR A 214 40.77 12.29 16.16
CA THR A 214 40.02 13.38 15.54
C THR A 214 38.53 13.16 15.74
N SER A 215 37.81 14.26 15.87
CA SER A 215 36.36 14.32 15.85
C SER A 215 35.91 15.26 14.75
N ARG A 216 34.66 15.12 14.30
CA ARG A 216 34.06 16.02 13.33
C ARG A 216 32.58 16.17 13.61
N ILE A 217 32.08 17.39 13.48
CA ILE A 217 30.65 17.68 13.61
C ILE A 217 30.02 17.74 12.23
N ILE A 218 28.90 17.05 12.06
CA ILE A 218 28.14 17.03 10.81
C ILE A 218 27.52 18.40 10.59
N SER A 219 27.82 19.01 9.44
CA SER A 219 27.25 20.28 9.02
C SER A 219 27.17 20.33 7.50
N ALA A 220 25.97 20.57 6.97
CA ALA A 220 25.75 20.58 5.53
C ALA A 220 26.44 21.77 4.83
N CYS A 221 26.88 21.53 3.61
CA CYS A 221 27.29 22.58 2.69
C CYS A 221 26.05 23.37 2.21
N LYS A 222 26.23 24.63 1.79
CA LYS A 222 25.17 25.39 1.10
C LYS A 222 24.62 24.63 -0.13
N PHE A 223 25.46 23.82 -0.75
CA PHE A 223 25.17 22.94 -1.88
C PHE A 223 25.09 21.49 -1.38
N ALA A 224 24.24 21.25 -0.39
CA ALA A 224 24.15 19.99 0.34
C ALA A 224 23.89 18.79 -0.58
N TYR A 225 23.16 18.96 -1.70
CA TYR A 225 22.85 17.90 -2.65
C TYR A 225 23.36 18.25 -4.06
N PRO A 226 24.60 17.86 -4.41
CA PRO A 226 25.20 18.18 -5.69
C PRO A 226 24.44 17.67 -6.93
N SER A 227 23.64 16.60 -6.80
CA SER A 227 22.78 16.08 -7.86
C SER A 227 21.65 17.04 -8.26
N ILE A 228 21.26 17.96 -7.37
CA ILE A 228 20.21 18.96 -7.59
C ILE A 228 20.86 20.31 -7.91
N THR A 229 21.89 20.68 -7.16
CA THR A 229 22.62 21.94 -7.38
C THR A 229 24.11 21.67 -7.20
N PRO A 230 24.87 21.55 -8.31
CA PRO A 230 26.32 21.38 -8.24
C PRO A 230 26.98 22.51 -7.45
N PRO A 231 28.09 22.25 -6.72
CA PRO A 231 28.80 23.23 -5.92
C PRO A 231 29.72 24.12 -6.80
N TYR A 232 29.24 24.50 -7.98
CA TYR A 232 29.92 25.41 -8.90
C TYR A 232 28.89 26.16 -9.75
N THR A 233 29.31 27.24 -10.40
CA THR A 233 28.53 27.89 -11.47
C THR A 233 29.21 27.73 -12.81
N ARG A 234 28.48 27.38 -13.88
CA ARG A 234 29.03 27.17 -15.24
C ARG A 234 28.40 28.10 -16.26
N LEU A 235 29.25 28.75 -17.06
CA LEU A 235 28.87 29.46 -18.28
C LEU A 235 29.35 28.71 -19.51
N ASP A 236 28.45 28.56 -20.49
CA ASP A 236 28.74 27.96 -21.78
C ASP A 236 28.93 29.05 -22.84
N GLY A 237 29.86 28.86 -23.79
CA GLY A 237 30.13 29.81 -24.86
C GLY A 237 30.98 29.23 -25.98
N TYR A 238 31.49 30.12 -26.84
CA TYR A 238 32.44 29.76 -27.90
C TYR A 238 33.80 30.31 -27.54
N GLY A 239 34.85 29.57 -27.82
CA GLY A 239 36.18 29.98 -27.42
C GLY A 239 37.31 29.50 -28.30
N HIS A 240 38.45 30.13 -28.11
CA HIS A 240 39.70 29.81 -28.79
C HIS A 240 40.81 29.70 -27.74
N SER A 241 41.57 28.61 -27.80
CA SER A 241 42.68 28.35 -26.88
C SER A 241 43.70 27.40 -27.48
N SER A 242 44.96 27.57 -27.08
CA SER A 242 46.04 26.61 -27.28
C SER A 242 46.17 25.62 -26.12
N ILE A 243 45.47 25.85 -25.01
CA ILE A 243 45.46 25.03 -23.79
C ILE A 243 44.04 24.50 -23.58
N LYS A 244 43.90 23.18 -23.41
CA LYS A 244 42.58 22.55 -23.27
C LYS A 244 41.84 23.00 -22.01
N THR A 245 42.52 23.01 -20.86
CA THR A 245 41.92 23.37 -19.57
C THR A 245 42.95 24.02 -18.66
N PHE A 246 42.59 25.12 -18.00
CA PHE A 246 43.43 25.81 -17.02
C PHE A 246 42.57 26.57 -15.99
N SER A 247 43.17 26.98 -14.87
CA SER A 247 42.47 27.72 -13.82
C SER A 247 43.22 28.94 -13.32
N GLY A 248 42.46 29.93 -12.82
CA GLY A 248 42.99 31.18 -12.30
C GLY A 248 41.92 31.98 -11.55
N GLN A 249 42.33 33.03 -10.83
CA GLN A 249 41.37 33.89 -10.14
C GLN A 249 40.56 34.72 -11.13
N LEU A 250 39.27 34.88 -10.88
CA LEU A 250 38.32 35.65 -11.69
C LEU A 250 38.34 37.12 -11.25
N TYR A 251 38.48 38.06 -12.18
CA TYR A 251 38.36 39.49 -11.91
C TYR A 251 37.58 40.23 -13.00
N ASN A 252 36.78 41.23 -12.60
CA ASN A 252 36.05 42.11 -13.51
C ASN A 252 36.86 43.34 -13.95
N VAL A 253 38.16 43.37 -13.63
CA VAL A 253 39.14 44.37 -14.09
C VAL A 253 40.35 43.60 -14.65
N PRO A 254 40.87 43.94 -15.85
CA PRO A 254 42.00 43.21 -16.42
C PRO A 254 43.22 43.29 -15.51
N ARG A 255 43.69 42.14 -15.03
CA ARG A 255 44.87 42.02 -14.16
C ARG A 255 45.76 40.87 -14.64
N GLY A 256 47.07 41.10 -14.71
CA GLY A 256 48.02 40.07 -15.10
C GLY A 256 47.96 38.86 -14.16
N GLY A 257 48.02 37.65 -14.72
CA GLY A 257 47.93 36.38 -13.97
C GLY A 257 46.51 36.00 -13.53
N THR A 258 45.46 36.64 -14.06
CA THR A 258 44.05 36.36 -13.70
C THR A 258 43.18 36.11 -14.93
N ILE A 259 42.00 35.52 -14.73
CA ILE A 259 40.97 35.37 -15.76
C ILE A 259 40.06 36.60 -15.68
N PHE A 260 39.99 37.38 -16.76
CA PHE A 260 39.15 38.56 -16.83
C PHE A 260 37.75 38.23 -17.33
N TYR A 261 36.70 38.76 -16.68
CA TYR A 261 35.33 38.62 -17.16
C TYR A 261 34.59 39.96 -17.25
N SER A 262 33.80 40.16 -18.32
CA SER A 262 33.02 41.38 -18.54
C SER A 262 31.93 41.18 -19.61
N ASP A 263 31.10 42.18 -19.87
CA ASP A 263 30.21 42.16 -21.03
C ASP A 263 30.96 42.35 -22.35
N LYS A 264 32.07 43.11 -22.33
CA LYS A 264 32.87 43.45 -23.50
C LYS A 264 34.33 43.14 -23.27
N TYR A 265 35.03 42.79 -24.34
CA TYR A 265 36.47 42.65 -24.34
C TYR A 265 37.15 43.98 -23.98
N THR A 266 38.19 43.92 -23.15
CA THR A 266 39.08 45.04 -22.83
C THR A 266 40.50 44.48 -22.76
N ALA A 267 41.41 45.02 -23.56
CA ALA A 267 42.79 44.55 -23.59
C ALA A 267 43.47 44.71 -22.22
N GLY A 268 44.20 43.67 -21.81
CA GLY A 268 45.01 43.66 -20.60
C GLY A 268 46.37 43.02 -20.83
N GLU A 269 47.36 43.45 -20.05
CA GLU A 269 48.69 42.85 -20.07
C GLU A 269 48.71 41.58 -19.22
N ASN A 270 49.25 40.49 -19.79
CA ASN A 270 49.48 39.20 -19.11
C ASN A 270 48.23 38.54 -18.48
N VAL A 271 47.02 38.80 -19.01
CA VAL A 271 45.77 38.15 -18.58
C VAL A 271 45.80 36.66 -18.98
N LEU A 272 45.36 35.75 -18.10
CA LEU A 272 45.34 34.30 -18.35
C LEU A 272 44.24 33.88 -19.34
N GLY A 273 43.10 34.54 -19.29
CA GLY A 273 42.02 34.31 -20.25
C GLY A 273 40.89 35.33 -20.11
N TYR A 274 40.03 35.40 -21.12
CA TYR A 274 38.92 36.35 -21.19
C TYR A 274 37.57 35.63 -21.24
N ILE A 275 36.58 36.05 -20.45
CA ILE A 275 35.20 35.55 -20.50
C ILE A 275 34.26 36.72 -20.76
N THR A 276 33.63 36.74 -21.93
CA THR A 276 32.89 37.92 -22.39
C THR A 276 31.47 37.60 -22.85
N ARG A 277 30.51 38.49 -22.57
CA ARG A 277 29.17 38.32 -23.10
C ARG A 277 29.13 38.51 -24.62
N GLN A 278 29.89 39.46 -25.14
CA GLN A 278 29.92 39.81 -26.56
C GLN A 278 31.17 39.24 -27.23
N GLN A 279 31.04 38.89 -28.51
CA GLN A 279 32.20 38.52 -29.32
C GLN A 279 33.19 39.70 -29.37
N PRO A 280 34.49 39.46 -29.08
CA PRO A 280 35.52 40.49 -29.21
C PRO A 280 35.56 41.06 -30.64
N SER A 281 35.71 42.39 -30.75
CA SER A 281 35.89 43.07 -32.04
C SER A 281 37.30 42.92 -32.63
N GLU A 282 38.24 42.43 -31.83
CA GLU A 282 39.63 42.13 -32.17
C GLU A 282 40.03 40.82 -31.49
N THR A 283 41.06 40.14 -31.99
CA THR A 283 41.52 38.86 -31.44
C THR A 283 42.23 39.08 -30.09
N PRO A 284 41.72 38.52 -28.97
CA PRO A 284 42.39 38.59 -27.67
C PRO A 284 43.78 37.94 -27.69
N ASN A 285 44.68 38.48 -26.86
CA ASN A 285 46.07 38.01 -26.69
C ASN A 285 46.23 36.78 -25.78
N ALA A 286 45.12 36.23 -25.27
CA ALA A 286 45.07 35.05 -24.40
C ALA A 286 43.82 34.23 -24.74
N PRO A 287 43.70 32.97 -24.26
CA PRO A 287 42.49 32.17 -24.43
C PRO A 287 41.23 32.93 -24.05
N TYR A 288 40.15 32.75 -24.81
CA TYR A 288 38.94 33.53 -24.58
C TYR A 288 37.67 32.75 -24.87
N ILE A 289 36.62 33.06 -24.11
CA ILE A 289 35.26 32.58 -24.24
C ILE A 289 34.36 33.80 -24.47
N PHE A 290 33.47 33.71 -25.44
CA PHE A 290 32.51 34.76 -25.76
C PHE A 290 31.11 34.20 -26.01
N ASN A 291 30.11 35.10 -26.10
CA ASN A 291 28.70 34.73 -26.21
C ASN A 291 28.25 33.82 -25.05
N THR A 292 28.60 34.19 -23.82
CA THR A 292 28.28 33.41 -22.63
C THR A 292 26.78 33.22 -22.43
N THR A 293 26.41 31.99 -22.10
CA THR A 293 25.06 31.56 -21.81
C THR A 293 25.01 30.74 -20.51
N LEU A 294 23.86 30.78 -19.84
CA LEU A 294 23.52 29.92 -18.70
C LEU A 294 22.17 29.27 -19.03
N GLY A 295 22.14 27.94 -19.14
CA GLY A 295 20.94 27.21 -19.58
C GLY A 295 20.45 27.66 -20.98
N GLY A 296 21.39 27.94 -21.90
CA GLY A 296 21.08 28.40 -23.27
C GLY A 296 20.65 29.87 -23.39
N ARG A 297 20.48 30.59 -22.28
CA ARG A 297 20.13 32.02 -22.28
C ARG A 297 21.38 32.87 -22.15
N LYS A 298 21.54 33.86 -23.05
CA LYS A 298 22.67 34.79 -23.02
C LYS A 298 22.68 35.59 -21.73
N VAL A 299 23.78 35.50 -20.98
CA VAL A 299 23.92 36.10 -19.65
C VAL A 299 25.21 36.92 -19.57
N SER A 300 25.21 37.96 -18.74
CA SER A 300 26.42 38.71 -18.43
C SER A 300 27.30 37.92 -17.46
N PRO A 301 28.61 37.75 -17.70
CA PRO A 301 29.52 37.19 -16.70
C PRO A 301 29.54 38.01 -15.40
N LEU A 302 29.23 39.32 -15.46
CA LEU A 302 29.19 40.21 -14.29
C LEU A 302 28.05 39.90 -13.31
N SER A 303 27.00 39.18 -13.75
CA SER A 303 25.90 38.77 -12.88
C SER A 303 26.07 37.35 -12.34
N VAL A 304 27.22 36.72 -12.60
CA VAL A 304 27.45 35.29 -12.34
C VAL A 304 28.70 35.06 -11.50
N PHE A 305 29.82 35.68 -11.88
CA PHE A 305 31.10 35.53 -11.17
C PHE A 305 31.37 36.68 -10.21
N ASN A 306 32.09 36.40 -9.12
CA ASN A 306 32.58 37.43 -8.20
C ASN A 306 34.10 37.62 -8.34
N PRO A 307 34.63 38.83 -8.05
CA PRO A 307 36.06 39.06 -8.06
C PRO A 307 36.77 38.26 -6.96
N GLY A 308 37.84 37.55 -7.31
CA GLY A 308 38.66 36.75 -6.40
C GLY A 308 38.37 35.25 -6.43
N ASP A 309 37.20 34.85 -6.93
CA ASP A 309 36.77 33.45 -7.04
C ASP A 309 37.70 32.65 -7.96
N ILE A 310 37.84 31.35 -7.71
CA ILE A 310 38.65 30.47 -8.57
C ILE A 310 37.84 30.01 -9.78
N GLY A 311 38.28 30.45 -10.96
CA GLY A 311 37.69 30.08 -12.24
C GLY A 311 38.46 28.97 -12.95
N VAL A 312 37.74 28.10 -13.66
CA VAL A 312 38.31 27.09 -14.57
C VAL A 312 37.76 27.31 -15.98
N MET A 313 38.63 27.46 -16.97
CA MET A 313 38.26 27.54 -18.38
C MET A 313 38.62 26.25 -19.10
N THR A 314 37.67 25.69 -19.85
CA THR A 314 37.84 24.44 -20.62
C THR A 314 37.35 24.62 -22.05
N PHE A 315 38.01 23.95 -22.99
CA PHE A 315 37.76 24.04 -24.43
C PHE A 315 37.66 22.63 -25.01
N ASP A 316 36.59 22.33 -25.74
CA ASP A 316 36.35 20.99 -26.29
C ASP A 316 37.43 20.58 -27.31
N SER A 317 38.01 21.55 -28.01
CA SER A 317 39.14 21.34 -28.92
C SER A 317 40.15 22.49 -28.83
N ILE A 318 41.43 22.16 -29.01
CA ILE A 318 42.50 23.15 -29.19
C ILE A 318 42.66 23.42 -30.69
N SER A 319 42.92 24.66 -31.07
CA SER A 319 42.88 25.05 -32.49
C SER A 319 44.01 24.42 -33.31
N GLY A 320 43.64 23.55 -34.26
CA GLY A 320 44.48 23.06 -35.35
C GLY A 320 43.64 22.71 -36.58
N GLY A 321 43.62 23.59 -37.59
CA GLY A 321 43.07 23.31 -38.93
C GLY A 321 41.77 24.03 -39.29
N THR A 322 41.76 24.65 -40.47
CA THR A 322 40.63 25.37 -41.09
C THR A 322 39.81 24.42 -41.98
N GLY A 323 38.64 23.98 -41.51
CA GLY A 323 37.68 23.20 -42.29
C GLY A 323 36.25 23.73 -42.14
N THR A 324 35.53 23.81 -43.25
CA THR A 324 34.11 24.22 -43.34
C THR A 324 33.20 23.27 -42.54
N PRO A 325 32.16 23.77 -41.85
CA PRO A 325 31.35 22.97 -40.94
C PRO A 325 30.35 22.11 -41.73
N SER A 326 30.45 20.78 -41.66
CA SER A 326 29.28 19.93 -41.90
C SER A 326 28.54 19.73 -40.58
N HIS A 327 27.21 19.69 -40.66
CA HIS A 327 26.34 19.57 -39.50
C HIS A 327 26.56 18.20 -38.82
N TRP A 328 26.88 18.23 -37.52
CA TRP A 328 27.23 17.07 -36.69
C TRP A 328 26.44 17.14 -35.39
N CYS A 329 25.51 16.20 -35.18
CA CYS A 329 24.57 16.26 -34.07
C CYS A 329 25.23 15.93 -32.72
N GLU A 330 26.21 15.02 -32.71
CA GLU A 330 26.87 14.60 -31.48
C GLU A 330 28.39 14.80 -31.57
N LYS A 331 28.85 15.99 -31.18
CA LYS A 331 30.25 16.44 -31.37
C LYS A 331 31.27 15.70 -30.50
N LYS A 332 30.80 14.98 -29.47
CA LYS A 332 31.67 14.17 -28.60
C LYS A 332 31.94 12.78 -29.17
N LEU A 333 31.07 12.30 -30.07
CA LEU A 333 31.23 11.03 -30.75
C LEU A 333 31.96 11.25 -32.07
N GLU A 334 33.17 10.70 -32.13
CA GLU A 334 34.17 10.95 -33.16
C GLU A 334 33.80 10.35 -34.53
N TYR A 335 32.85 9.39 -34.55
CA TYR A 335 32.39 8.72 -35.75
C TYR A 335 30.86 8.75 -35.89
N ARG A 336 30.38 8.64 -37.13
CA ARG A 336 28.97 8.32 -37.43
C ARG A 336 28.85 7.38 -38.63
N ALA A 337 27.80 6.58 -38.66
CA ALA A 337 27.38 5.78 -39.80
C ALA A 337 25.87 5.86 -39.98
N ASN A 338 25.38 5.84 -41.21
CA ASN A 338 23.94 5.75 -41.46
C ASN A 338 23.51 4.29 -41.40
N MET A 339 22.31 4.06 -40.86
CA MET A 339 21.65 2.76 -40.76
C MET A 339 20.23 2.89 -41.32
N THR A 340 19.88 2.02 -42.27
CA THR A 340 18.56 1.97 -42.88
C THR A 340 17.91 0.62 -42.61
N LEU A 341 16.73 0.64 -41.99
CA LEU A 341 15.90 -0.54 -41.77
C LEU A 341 15.17 -0.97 -43.06
N PRO A 342 14.82 -2.25 -43.23
CA PRO A 342 14.13 -2.72 -44.44
C PRO A 342 12.74 -2.09 -44.59
N SER A 343 12.22 -2.09 -45.82
CA SER A 343 10.89 -1.53 -46.11
C SER A 343 9.73 -2.21 -45.37
N THR A 344 9.95 -3.41 -44.84
CA THR A 344 9.02 -4.16 -44.00
C THR A 344 8.95 -3.63 -42.56
N ALA A 345 9.91 -2.84 -42.10
CA ALA A 345 9.89 -2.25 -40.77
C ALA A 345 8.71 -1.28 -40.61
N PRO A 346 7.76 -1.53 -39.69
CA PRO A 346 6.66 -0.63 -39.44
C PRO A 346 7.17 0.66 -38.78
N PRO A 347 6.67 1.85 -39.14
CA PRO A 347 6.98 3.10 -38.45
C PRO A 347 6.29 3.17 -37.07
N ASN A 348 6.84 3.96 -36.14
CA ASN A 348 6.31 4.15 -34.78
C ASN A 348 6.03 2.84 -34.03
N SER A 349 6.92 1.86 -34.16
CA SER A 349 6.78 0.51 -33.64
C SER A 349 8.05 0.04 -32.96
N LEU A 350 7.90 -0.74 -31.90
CA LEU A 350 9.03 -1.34 -31.19
C LEU A 350 9.59 -2.51 -32.02
N VAL A 351 10.90 -2.50 -32.28
CA VAL A 351 11.61 -3.56 -33.01
C VAL A 351 12.91 -3.92 -32.28
N LEU A 352 13.37 -5.17 -32.44
CA LEU A 352 14.65 -5.64 -31.94
C LEU A 352 15.68 -5.68 -33.07
N LEU A 353 16.84 -5.09 -32.84
CA LEU A 353 18.01 -5.22 -33.73
C LEU A 353 18.93 -6.28 -33.13
N GLU A 354 19.15 -7.35 -33.88
CA GLU A 354 20.03 -8.47 -33.54
C GLU A 354 21.25 -8.42 -34.47
N LEU A 355 22.36 -7.85 -34.01
CA LEU A 355 23.50 -7.53 -34.87
C LEU A 355 24.78 -8.23 -34.40
N THR A 356 25.68 -8.53 -35.32
CA THR A 356 27.05 -8.97 -35.00
C THR A 356 27.99 -7.75 -34.90
N PRO A 357 28.81 -7.56 -33.85
CA PRO A 357 29.68 -6.38 -33.73
C PRO A 357 30.58 -6.14 -34.94
N SER A 358 31.11 -7.21 -35.54
CA SER A 358 31.99 -7.11 -36.71
C SER A 358 31.28 -6.76 -38.02
N SER A 359 29.95 -6.84 -38.08
CA SER A 359 29.16 -6.58 -39.30
C SER A 359 28.64 -5.15 -39.41
N VAL A 360 28.78 -4.33 -38.36
CA VAL A 360 28.32 -2.94 -38.33
C VAL A 360 29.46 -1.97 -37.95
N PRO A 361 29.54 -0.77 -38.57
CA PRO A 361 30.65 0.17 -38.32
C PRO A 361 30.78 0.60 -36.85
N PHE A 362 29.65 0.74 -36.17
CA PHE A 362 29.56 1.15 -34.78
C PHE A 362 29.79 0.02 -33.77
N GLY A 363 30.00 -1.22 -34.21
CA GLY A 363 30.29 -2.35 -33.32
C GLY A 363 31.62 -2.22 -32.56
N SER A 364 32.49 -1.31 -33.01
CA SER A 364 33.75 -0.94 -32.34
C SER A 364 33.61 0.12 -31.24
N ALA A 365 32.38 0.57 -30.94
CA ALA A 365 32.14 1.54 -29.89
C ALA A 365 32.62 1.02 -28.52
N VAL A 366 33.07 1.92 -27.64
CA VAL A 366 33.37 1.56 -26.24
C VAL A 366 32.07 1.11 -25.55
N HIS A 367 32.07 -0.06 -24.92
CA HIS A 367 30.91 -0.63 -24.23
C HIS A 367 31.32 -1.39 -22.96
N ASP A 368 30.35 -1.63 -22.06
CA ASP A 368 30.53 -2.43 -20.84
C ASP A 368 29.60 -3.66 -20.77
N GLY A 369 28.83 -3.91 -21.82
CA GLY A 369 27.89 -5.04 -21.91
C GLY A 369 26.43 -4.62 -21.99
N SER A 370 26.04 -3.57 -21.24
CA SER A 370 24.67 -3.05 -21.23
C SER A 370 24.59 -1.57 -21.63
N ALA A 371 25.73 -0.88 -21.69
CA ALA A 371 25.87 0.47 -22.20
C ALA A 371 26.95 0.51 -23.30
N ALA A 372 26.79 1.45 -24.24
CA ALA A 372 27.79 1.73 -25.26
C ALA A 372 27.84 3.24 -25.57
N SER A 373 29.00 3.73 -25.98
CA SER A 373 29.24 5.11 -26.39
C SER A 373 28.65 5.37 -27.78
N ILE A 374 27.32 5.25 -27.90
CA ILE A 374 26.56 5.46 -29.14
C ILE A 374 25.37 6.42 -28.94
N ARG A 375 24.91 7.01 -30.04
CA ARG A 375 23.64 7.75 -30.15
C ARG A 375 22.96 7.49 -31.49
N ILE A 376 21.67 7.19 -31.47
CA ILE A 376 20.88 6.97 -32.68
C ILE A 376 19.99 8.18 -32.91
N TYR A 377 20.18 8.87 -34.04
CA TYR A 377 19.36 10.00 -34.47
C TYR A 377 18.53 9.60 -35.70
N LYS A 378 17.36 10.20 -35.88
CA LYS A 378 16.69 10.21 -37.18
C LYS A 378 17.62 10.84 -38.20
N ARG A 379 17.69 10.27 -39.40
CA ARG A 379 18.52 10.83 -40.45
C ARG A 379 17.96 12.20 -40.87
N SER A 380 18.73 13.24 -40.59
CA SER A 380 18.41 14.61 -40.93
C SER A 380 19.70 15.42 -40.99
N ASP A 381 19.81 16.27 -42.01
CA ASP A 381 20.98 17.15 -42.15
C ASP A 381 20.91 18.38 -41.21
N THR A 382 19.84 18.53 -40.40
CA THR A 382 19.62 19.74 -39.59
C THR A 382 18.89 19.58 -38.24
N SER A 383 18.05 18.55 -38.04
CA SER A 383 17.07 18.54 -36.92
C SER A 383 17.53 17.82 -35.64
N CYS A 384 18.62 17.03 -35.67
CA CYS A 384 19.19 16.31 -34.53
C CYS A 384 18.16 15.68 -33.57
N GLU A 385 17.14 15.02 -34.13
CA GLU A 385 16.12 14.30 -33.37
C GLU A 385 16.62 12.92 -32.98
N ILE A 386 16.70 12.64 -31.68
CA ILE A 386 17.12 11.33 -31.16
C ILE A 386 16.00 10.31 -31.40
N ALA A 387 16.35 9.14 -31.93
CA ALA A 387 15.45 8.00 -32.00
C ALA A 387 15.41 7.32 -30.61
N PRO A 388 14.24 6.92 -30.09
CA PRO A 388 14.19 6.21 -28.82
C PRO A 388 14.72 4.77 -28.97
N TYR A 389 15.78 4.42 -28.25
CA TYR A 389 16.36 3.08 -28.26
C TYR A 389 16.74 2.64 -26.84
N TRP A 390 16.96 1.36 -26.62
CA TRP A 390 17.53 0.75 -25.42
C TRP A 390 18.50 -0.37 -25.81
N ILE A 391 19.65 -0.46 -25.12
CA ILE A 391 20.65 -1.50 -25.34
C ILE A 391 20.38 -2.59 -24.32
N GLU A 392 19.96 -3.78 -24.78
CA GLU A 392 19.75 -4.93 -23.90
C GLU A 392 21.08 -5.67 -23.67
N TYR A 393 21.90 -5.80 -24.72
CA TYR A 393 23.17 -6.53 -24.68
C TYR A 393 24.16 -6.04 -25.74
N TRP A 394 25.43 -6.01 -25.37
CA TRP A 394 26.53 -5.68 -26.25
C TRP A 394 27.77 -6.47 -25.87
N GLY A 395 27.94 -7.65 -26.47
CA GLY A 395 29.11 -8.50 -26.32
C GLY A 395 29.97 -8.52 -27.58
N ASP A 396 31.05 -9.31 -27.53
CA ASP A 396 31.92 -9.55 -28.70
C ASP A 396 31.23 -10.43 -29.76
N ASP A 397 30.21 -11.19 -29.35
CA ASP A 397 29.47 -12.12 -30.19
C ASP A 397 28.22 -11.49 -30.81
N LYS A 398 27.49 -10.68 -30.04
CA LYS A 398 26.18 -10.14 -30.46
C LYS A 398 25.87 -8.80 -29.80
N ILE A 399 25.07 -8.00 -30.50
CA ILE A 399 24.51 -6.72 -30.06
C ILE A 399 22.98 -6.83 -30.17
N LEU A 400 22.28 -6.56 -29.07
CA LEU A 400 20.82 -6.50 -28.98
C LEU A 400 20.40 -5.07 -28.63
N ILE A 401 19.76 -4.39 -29.58
CA ILE A 401 19.26 -3.01 -29.39
C ILE A 401 17.78 -2.99 -29.71
N TRP A 402 16.96 -2.62 -28.73
CA TRP A 402 15.57 -2.25 -28.94
C TRP A 402 15.49 -0.85 -29.50
N LEU A 403 14.76 -0.68 -30.59
CA LEU A 403 14.55 0.60 -31.24
C LEU A 403 13.05 0.81 -31.40
N ASN A 404 12.53 1.93 -30.91
CA ASN A 404 11.20 2.38 -31.30
C ASN A 404 11.36 3.14 -32.62
N THR A 405 10.94 2.51 -33.73
CA THR A 405 11.02 3.13 -35.04
C THR A 405 10.22 4.43 -35.04
N THR A 406 10.58 5.35 -35.91
CA THR A 406 9.95 6.67 -35.97
C THR A 406 9.10 6.80 -37.22
N ASP A 407 8.80 8.02 -37.65
CA ASP A 407 8.22 8.32 -38.96
C ASP A 407 9.18 8.04 -40.13
N THR A 408 10.44 7.70 -39.85
CA THR A 408 11.45 7.29 -40.82
C THR A 408 12.03 5.90 -40.52
N ARG A 409 12.63 5.30 -41.54
CA ARG A 409 13.42 4.05 -41.47
C ARG A 409 14.92 4.31 -41.58
N GLU A 410 15.31 5.57 -41.71
CA GLU A 410 16.68 6.00 -41.91
C GLU A 410 17.19 6.70 -40.65
N TYR A 411 18.30 6.19 -40.13
CA TYR A 411 18.93 6.64 -38.90
C TYR A 411 20.40 6.96 -39.13
N THR A 412 20.95 7.82 -38.28
CA THR A 412 22.38 8.09 -38.19
C THR A 412 22.85 7.69 -36.79
N VAL A 413 23.73 6.70 -36.71
CA VAL A 413 24.33 6.19 -35.48
C VAL A 413 25.68 6.88 -35.29
N TYR A 414 25.78 7.74 -34.28
CA TYR A 414 27.03 8.34 -33.83
C TYR A 414 27.66 7.42 -32.78
N TYR A 415 28.99 7.28 -32.78
CA TYR A 415 29.69 6.41 -31.86
C TYR A 415 31.15 6.85 -31.58
N SER A 416 31.72 6.34 -30.49
CA SER A 416 33.12 6.59 -30.12
C SER A 416 33.86 5.32 -29.75
N THR A 417 35.11 5.21 -30.19
CA THR A 417 36.04 4.11 -29.90
C THR A 417 37.02 4.46 -28.77
N SER A 418 37.01 5.72 -28.32
CA SER A 418 37.96 6.24 -27.32
C SER A 418 37.29 6.94 -26.14
N ASP A 419 36.04 7.38 -26.28
CA ASP A 419 35.29 8.06 -25.22
C ASP A 419 34.61 7.06 -24.28
N GLN A 420 34.93 7.15 -23.00
CA GLN A 420 34.33 6.36 -21.92
C GLN A 420 33.09 7.02 -21.30
N SER A 421 32.56 8.07 -21.92
CA SER A 421 31.24 8.63 -21.61
C SER A 421 30.10 7.73 -22.12
N MET A 422 30.18 6.43 -21.79
CA MET A 422 29.13 5.46 -22.00
C MET A 422 27.88 5.96 -21.28
N GLU A 423 26.79 6.16 -22.01
CA GLU A 423 25.52 6.45 -21.38
C GLU A 423 24.77 5.16 -21.07
N TRP A 424 24.44 5.03 -19.80
CA TRP A 424 23.81 3.85 -19.20
C TRP A 424 22.37 3.60 -19.65
N SER A 425 21.79 4.46 -20.48
CA SER A 425 20.41 4.29 -20.89
C SER A 425 20.18 4.87 -22.27
N GLY A 426 20.14 3.99 -23.27
CA GLY A 426 18.97 4.09 -24.14
C GLY A 426 17.70 4.10 -23.25
N ASN A 427 16.73 4.93 -23.58
CA ASN A 427 15.57 5.17 -22.73
C ASN A 427 14.73 3.89 -22.59
N ILE A 428 14.88 3.14 -21.49
CA ILE A 428 14.06 1.94 -21.23
C ILE A 428 12.56 2.28 -21.19
N ALA A 429 12.18 3.55 -21.03
CA ALA A 429 10.80 4.00 -21.16
C ALA A 429 10.23 3.92 -22.59
N ILE A 430 10.94 3.32 -23.55
CA ILE A 430 10.34 2.91 -24.83
C ILE A 430 9.28 1.80 -24.66
N PHE A 431 9.34 1.03 -23.57
CA PHE A 431 8.35 0.00 -23.26
C PHE A 431 7.20 0.59 -22.41
N PRO A 432 5.94 0.18 -22.68
CA PRO A 432 4.78 0.56 -21.86
C PRO A 432 4.92 0.20 -20.38
N VAL A 433 5.61 -0.90 -20.09
CA VAL A 433 6.03 -1.30 -18.74
C VAL A 433 7.54 -1.34 -18.71
N HIS A 434 8.14 -0.60 -17.78
CA HIS A 434 9.57 -0.62 -17.54
C HIS A 434 9.84 -0.32 -16.07
N ASN A 435 10.60 -1.18 -15.40
CA ASN A 435 11.15 -0.91 -14.08
C ASN A 435 12.65 -1.14 -14.12
N GLN A 436 13.41 -0.15 -13.63
CA GLN A 436 14.84 -0.29 -13.38
C GLN A 436 15.01 -0.71 -11.92
N SER A 437 15.63 -1.87 -11.69
CA SER A 437 15.94 -2.42 -10.37
C SER A 437 14.73 -2.72 -9.47
N VAL A 438 14.23 -3.95 -9.49
CA VAL A 438 13.25 -4.47 -8.51
C VAL A 438 13.97 -5.43 -7.57
N ALA A 439 13.84 -5.25 -6.26
CA ALA A 439 14.38 -6.18 -5.27
C ALA A 439 13.24 -6.72 -4.42
N LEU A 440 13.13 -8.04 -4.34
CA LEU A 440 12.17 -8.75 -3.50
C LEU A 440 12.94 -9.50 -2.42
N THR A 441 12.64 -9.19 -1.16
CA THR A 441 13.21 -9.98 -0.05
C THR A 441 12.34 -11.19 0.24
N ALA A 442 12.95 -12.25 0.76
CA ALA A 442 12.22 -13.39 1.32
C ALA A 442 11.14 -12.92 2.30
N GLY A 443 9.88 -13.12 1.95
CA GLY A 443 8.70 -12.67 2.71
C GLY A 443 8.00 -11.39 2.22
N GLU A 444 8.47 -10.72 1.16
CA GLU A 444 7.66 -9.73 0.42
C GLU A 444 6.76 -10.39 -0.65
N GLU A 445 6.99 -11.68 -0.99
CA GLU A 445 6.29 -12.60 -1.93
C GLU A 445 6.04 -12.06 -3.36
N GLU A 446 5.50 -10.85 -3.50
CA GLU A 446 5.18 -10.21 -4.76
C GLU A 446 5.42 -8.69 -4.76
N SER A 447 5.72 -8.13 -5.93
CA SER A 447 5.67 -6.69 -6.20
C SER A 447 4.90 -6.42 -7.48
N LYS A 448 3.76 -5.73 -7.32
CA LYS A 448 2.89 -5.37 -8.43
C LYS A 448 3.57 -4.41 -9.41
N LEU A 449 3.62 -4.80 -10.68
CA LEU A 449 4.09 -3.96 -11.78
C LEU A 449 2.90 -3.21 -12.39
N VAL A 450 3.06 -1.92 -12.66
CA VAL A 450 2.01 -1.13 -13.32
C VAL A 450 1.96 -1.54 -14.79
N SER A 451 1.02 -2.40 -15.17
CA SER A 451 0.82 -2.79 -16.58
C SER A 451 -0.12 -1.82 -17.30
N THR A 452 0.38 -1.21 -18.37
CA THR A 452 -0.44 -0.47 -19.35
C THR A 452 -0.59 -1.23 -20.67
N VAL A 453 -0.09 -2.47 -20.74
CA VAL A 453 -0.17 -3.30 -21.94
C VAL A 453 -1.62 -3.74 -22.16
N PRO A 454 -2.19 -3.53 -23.37
CA PRO A 454 -3.52 -4.05 -23.71
C PRO A 454 -3.61 -5.56 -23.54
N TRP A 455 -4.80 -6.08 -23.24
CA TRP A 455 -5.05 -7.52 -23.12
C TRP A 455 -5.14 -8.23 -24.48
N ASP A 456 -3.98 -8.39 -25.08
CA ASP A 456 -3.70 -9.11 -26.34
C ASP A 456 -2.47 -10.00 -26.14
N SER A 457 -1.88 -10.57 -27.19
CA SER A 457 -0.57 -11.24 -27.07
C SER A 457 0.52 -10.24 -26.65
N PHE A 458 1.32 -10.60 -25.65
CA PHE A 458 2.39 -9.75 -25.11
C PHE A 458 3.62 -10.55 -24.71
N PHE A 459 4.73 -9.85 -24.49
CA PHE A 459 5.92 -10.45 -23.92
C PHE A 459 6.37 -9.68 -22.66
N VAL A 460 7.07 -10.37 -21.78
CA VAL A 460 7.76 -9.83 -20.61
C VAL A 460 9.21 -10.26 -20.71
N ARG A 461 10.15 -9.31 -20.72
CA ARG A 461 11.58 -9.60 -20.61
C ARG A 461 12.11 -9.07 -19.29
N TYR A 462 12.98 -9.83 -18.65
CA TYR A 462 13.60 -9.40 -17.41
C TYR A 462 15.00 -9.98 -17.26
N SER A 463 15.78 -9.34 -16.39
CA SER A 463 17.02 -9.90 -15.89
C SER A 463 16.97 -10.00 -14.38
N VAL A 464 17.23 -11.18 -13.83
CA VAL A 464 17.15 -11.47 -12.39
C VAL A 464 18.34 -12.30 -11.92
N LYS A 465 18.72 -12.10 -10.65
CA LYS A 465 19.65 -12.97 -9.91
C LYS A 465 19.18 -13.17 -8.47
N ALA A 466 19.65 -14.27 -7.89
CA ALA A 466 19.54 -14.58 -6.47
C ALA A 466 20.57 -13.79 -5.64
N SER A 467 20.33 -13.70 -4.34
CA SER A 467 21.33 -13.21 -3.36
C SER A 467 22.43 -14.25 -3.14
N THR A 468 22.08 -15.54 -3.22
CA THR A 468 22.96 -16.69 -3.10
C THR A 468 22.41 -17.88 -3.90
N SER A 469 23.30 -18.75 -4.38
CA SER A 469 22.98 -20.04 -5.03
C SER A 469 22.82 -21.17 -4.02
N THR A 470 23.10 -20.92 -2.73
CA THR A 470 23.09 -21.96 -1.68
C THR A 470 21.72 -22.24 -1.08
N TRP A 471 20.79 -21.30 -1.19
CA TRP A 471 19.44 -21.36 -0.64
C TRP A 471 18.41 -21.37 -1.77
N ASP A 472 17.20 -21.87 -1.49
CA ASP A 472 16.08 -21.90 -2.46
C ASP A 472 15.93 -20.61 -3.24
N PHE A 473 15.59 -20.70 -4.53
CA PHE A 473 15.43 -19.53 -5.37
C PHE A 473 14.24 -19.67 -6.31
N ASP A 474 13.00 -19.47 -5.86
CA ASP A 474 11.83 -19.51 -6.75
C ASP A 474 11.43 -18.11 -7.18
N SER A 475 12.17 -17.53 -8.12
CA SER A 475 11.91 -16.15 -8.56
C SER A 475 11.76 -15.99 -10.07
N GLY A 476 10.89 -15.04 -10.43
CA GLY A 476 10.68 -14.57 -11.78
C GLY A 476 9.48 -13.64 -11.87
N VAL A 477 8.57 -13.91 -12.80
CA VAL A 477 7.39 -13.07 -13.01
C VAL A 477 6.10 -13.87 -12.94
N GLU A 478 5.03 -13.21 -12.52
CA GLU A 478 3.69 -13.79 -12.47
C GLU A 478 2.71 -12.99 -13.34
N VAL A 479 1.90 -13.72 -14.11
CA VAL A 479 0.77 -13.20 -14.88
C VAL A 479 -0.52 -13.72 -14.25
N GLU A 480 -1.27 -12.82 -13.61
CA GLU A 480 -2.58 -13.14 -13.04
C GLU A 480 -3.68 -12.61 -13.97
N THR A 481 -4.52 -13.50 -14.50
CA THR A 481 -5.61 -13.09 -15.41
C THR A 481 -6.74 -12.35 -14.68
N ILE A 482 -7.40 -11.40 -15.37
CA ILE A 482 -8.58 -10.69 -14.88
C ILE A 482 -9.79 -11.25 -15.63
N PRO A 483 -10.69 -12.01 -14.99
CA PRO A 483 -11.85 -12.62 -15.64
C PRO A 483 -12.86 -11.59 -16.22
N LYS A 484 -13.62 -11.99 -17.24
CA LYS A 484 -14.67 -11.18 -17.89
C LYS A 484 -16.03 -11.46 -17.25
N GLY A 485 -16.37 -10.65 -16.25
CA GLY A 485 -17.72 -10.57 -15.70
C GLY A 485 -18.10 -11.72 -14.77
N GLY A 486 -18.74 -11.34 -13.66
CA GLY A 486 -19.24 -12.21 -12.61
C GLY A 486 -18.66 -11.76 -11.27
N GLU A 487 -19.34 -10.82 -10.61
CA GLU A 487 -19.21 -10.70 -9.16
C GLU A 487 -19.48 -12.10 -8.58
N LYS A 488 -18.68 -12.58 -7.63
CA LYS A 488 -18.96 -13.89 -7.05
C LYS A 488 -20.35 -13.86 -6.42
N TYR A 489 -21.21 -14.79 -6.82
CA TYR A 489 -22.54 -14.95 -6.25
C TYR A 489 -22.77 -16.41 -5.85
N LEU A 490 -23.76 -16.62 -5.00
CA LEU A 490 -24.29 -17.95 -4.74
C LEU A 490 -25.52 -18.14 -5.60
N LYS A 491 -25.65 -19.30 -6.22
CA LYS A 491 -26.89 -19.71 -6.89
C LYS A 491 -27.62 -20.70 -5.99
N ALA A 492 -28.71 -20.23 -5.39
CA ALA A 492 -29.57 -21.02 -4.53
C ALA A 492 -30.78 -21.51 -5.33
N THR A 493 -30.85 -22.81 -5.58
CA THR A 493 -32.00 -23.45 -6.23
C THR A 493 -32.84 -24.15 -5.18
N VAL A 494 -34.10 -23.76 -5.06
CA VAL A 494 -35.04 -24.30 -4.09
C VAL A 494 -36.16 -25.03 -4.84
N ASN A 495 -36.24 -26.35 -4.64
CA ASN A 495 -37.26 -27.19 -5.24
C ASN A 495 -38.39 -27.46 -4.24
N TYR A 496 -39.62 -27.53 -4.76
CA TYR A 496 -40.82 -27.86 -4.00
C TYR A 496 -41.77 -28.70 -4.88
N PRO A 497 -42.59 -29.62 -4.32
CA PRO A 497 -43.45 -30.51 -5.12
C PRO A 497 -44.54 -29.80 -5.92
N GLU A 498 -44.94 -28.59 -5.50
CA GLU A 498 -46.01 -27.81 -6.10
C GLU A 498 -45.54 -26.42 -6.53
N SER A 499 -46.27 -25.79 -7.45
CA SER A 499 -45.97 -24.42 -7.88
C SER A 499 -46.68 -23.39 -7.00
N LEU A 500 -45.91 -22.66 -6.21
CA LEU A 500 -46.40 -21.59 -5.33
C LEU A 500 -45.81 -20.24 -5.75
N SER A 501 -46.58 -19.16 -5.61
CA SER A 501 -46.12 -17.81 -5.99
C SER A 501 -46.25 -16.82 -4.84
N GLY A 502 -45.26 -15.91 -4.76
CA GLY A 502 -45.22 -14.85 -3.74
C GLY A 502 -45.15 -15.37 -2.30
N VAL A 503 -44.47 -16.50 -2.09
CA VAL A 503 -44.28 -17.14 -0.78
C VAL A 503 -42.93 -16.73 -0.15
N GLN A 504 -42.82 -16.90 1.16
CA GLN A 504 -41.58 -16.65 1.91
C GLN A 504 -40.78 -17.95 1.99
N ILE A 505 -39.56 -17.92 1.46
CA ILE A 505 -38.73 -19.08 1.20
C ILE A 505 -37.46 -18.99 2.05
N PRO A 506 -37.17 -19.99 2.89
CA PRO A 506 -35.90 -20.07 3.59
C PRO A 506 -34.78 -20.58 2.66
N ILE A 507 -33.60 -19.97 2.76
CA ILE A 507 -32.36 -20.35 2.09
C ILE A 507 -31.29 -20.55 3.17
N HIS A 508 -30.71 -21.74 3.21
CA HIS A 508 -29.68 -22.14 4.16
C HIS A 508 -28.28 -22.14 3.54
N LEU A 509 -27.38 -21.43 4.22
CA LEU A 509 -25.95 -21.51 3.93
C LEU A 509 -25.29 -22.44 4.95
N ASP A 510 -24.48 -23.37 4.45
CA ASP A 510 -23.64 -24.20 5.31
C ASP A 510 -22.52 -23.38 5.96
N SER A 511 -21.82 -23.99 6.92
CA SER A 511 -20.73 -23.34 7.67
C SER A 511 -19.62 -22.81 6.75
N ALA A 512 -19.22 -23.56 5.72
CA ALA A 512 -18.15 -23.15 4.80
C ALA A 512 -18.56 -21.93 3.97
N THR A 513 -19.78 -21.94 3.42
CA THR A 513 -20.33 -20.87 2.59
C THR A 513 -20.59 -19.61 3.43
N ALA A 514 -21.16 -19.77 4.64
CA ALA A 514 -21.44 -18.66 5.53
C ALA A 514 -20.17 -17.96 6.05
N GLN A 515 -19.09 -18.70 6.28
CA GLN A 515 -17.78 -18.14 6.69
C GLN A 515 -17.06 -17.43 5.55
N ALA A 516 -17.28 -17.83 4.29
CA ALA A 516 -16.70 -17.16 3.12
C ALA A 516 -17.28 -15.76 2.85
N ILE A 517 -18.40 -15.42 3.53
CA ILE A 517 -19.09 -14.15 3.41
C ILE A 517 -18.84 -13.31 4.65
N THR A 518 -18.48 -12.05 4.42
CA THR A 518 -18.24 -11.06 5.46
C THR A 518 -19.54 -10.78 6.23
N HIS A 519 -19.54 -11.09 7.53
CA HIS A 519 -20.69 -10.94 8.43
C HIS A 519 -20.25 -10.43 9.81
N ASN A 520 -21.21 -10.10 10.68
CA ASN A 520 -20.95 -9.63 12.04
C ASN A 520 -21.83 -10.33 13.10
N SER A 521 -21.62 -10.01 14.37
CA SER A 521 -22.34 -10.63 15.49
C SER A 521 -23.78 -10.14 15.66
N GLN A 522 -24.24 -9.19 14.84
CA GLN A 522 -25.59 -8.63 14.83
C GLN A 522 -26.52 -9.33 13.81
N ASN A 523 -26.13 -10.47 13.26
CA ASN A 523 -26.82 -11.16 12.15
C ASN A 523 -26.90 -10.31 10.87
N GLU A 524 -25.91 -9.46 10.63
CA GLU A 524 -25.78 -8.71 9.38
C GLU A 524 -24.68 -9.32 8.51
N ALA A 525 -24.90 -9.32 7.20
CA ALA A 525 -23.94 -9.80 6.22
C ALA A 525 -23.86 -8.86 5.02
N GLN A 526 -22.74 -8.91 4.31
CA GLN A 526 -22.55 -8.13 3.09
C GLN A 526 -23.14 -8.87 1.89
N ILE A 527 -24.47 -8.84 1.74
CA ILE A 527 -25.18 -9.56 0.68
C ILE A 527 -26.26 -8.71 -0.01
N GLU A 528 -26.56 -9.08 -1.26
CA GLU A 528 -27.72 -8.64 -2.04
C GLU A 528 -28.33 -9.87 -2.74
N VAL A 529 -29.66 -9.93 -2.86
CA VAL A 529 -30.35 -11.09 -3.45
C VAL A 529 -31.09 -10.68 -4.72
N TYR A 530 -31.03 -11.52 -5.74
CA TYR A 530 -31.59 -11.28 -7.07
C TYR A 530 -32.40 -12.49 -7.58
N SER A 531 -33.38 -12.24 -8.44
CA SER A 531 -34.17 -13.29 -9.10
C SER A 531 -33.59 -13.73 -10.44
N ASP A 532 -32.51 -13.09 -10.91
CA ASP A 532 -31.84 -13.39 -12.16
C ASP A 532 -30.33 -13.44 -12.02
N GLU A 533 -29.69 -14.20 -12.91
CA GLU A 533 -28.25 -14.42 -12.93
C GLU A 533 -27.45 -13.16 -13.33
N GLN A 534 -28.10 -12.21 -14.00
CA GLN A 534 -27.49 -10.96 -14.43
C GLN A 534 -27.44 -9.92 -13.30
N LEU A 535 -27.95 -10.25 -12.10
CA LEU A 535 -28.03 -9.40 -10.92
C LEU A 535 -28.76 -8.07 -11.19
N GLN A 536 -29.88 -8.11 -11.93
CA GLN A 536 -30.63 -6.90 -12.32
C GLN A 536 -31.94 -6.71 -11.56
N ASN A 537 -32.60 -7.79 -11.16
CA ASN A 537 -33.88 -7.75 -10.47
C ASN A 537 -33.69 -8.13 -8.99
N PRO A 538 -33.54 -7.14 -8.09
CA PRO A 538 -33.34 -7.41 -6.66
C PRO A 538 -34.60 -8.00 -6.03
N VAL A 539 -34.38 -8.90 -5.08
CA VAL A 539 -35.42 -9.59 -4.32
C VAL A 539 -35.30 -9.19 -2.85
N PRO A 540 -36.40 -8.79 -2.19
CA PRO A 540 -36.38 -8.53 -0.75
C PRO A 540 -35.95 -9.78 0.03
N PHE A 541 -35.10 -9.57 1.02
CA PHE A 541 -34.63 -10.63 1.91
C PHE A 541 -34.56 -10.16 3.36
N TRP A 542 -34.46 -11.10 4.29
CA TRP A 542 -34.20 -10.86 5.71
C TRP A 542 -33.39 -12.00 6.33
N ILE A 543 -32.41 -11.67 7.16
CA ILE A 543 -31.51 -12.64 7.80
C ILE A 543 -32.03 -13.00 9.19
N GLU A 544 -32.44 -14.26 9.38
CA GLU A 544 -32.90 -14.78 10.67
C GLU A 544 -31.73 -14.96 11.63
N TYR A 545 -30.66 -15.60 11.17
CA TYR A 545 -29.40 -15.72 11.89
C TYR A 545 -28.21 -15.85 10.93
N TRP A 546 -27.04 -15.43 11.41
CA TRP A 546 -25.76 -15.67 10.74
C TRP A 546 -24.65 -15.91 11.78
N ASN A 547 -23.96 -17.04 11.70
CA ASN A 547 -22.80 -17.34 12.55
C ASN A 547 -21.86 -18.36 11.87
N ASP A 548 -20.75 -18.71 12.53
CA ASP A 548 -19.75 -19.64 12.00
C ASP A 548 -20.29 -21.04 11.66
N ASN A 549 -21.44 -21.44 12.21
CA ASN A 549 -22.08 -22.73 11.94
C ASN A 549 -23.06 -22.70 10.75
N GLY A 550 -23.29 -21.53 10.14
CA GLY A 550 -24.18 -21.35 8.99
C GLY A 550 -25.06 -20.11 9.09
N ALA A 551 -25.91 -19.92 8.08
CA ALA A 551 -26.86 -18.81 8.01
C ALA A 551 -28.24 -19.24 7.49
N LEU A 552 -29.27 -18.49 7.84
CA LEU A 552 -30.63 -18.64 7.33
C LEU A 552 -31.17 -17.30 6.82
N ILE A 553 -31.48 -17.26 5.53
CA ILE A 553 -31.95 -16.09 4.80
C ILE A 553 -33.38 -16.36 4.31
N TRP A 554 -34.31 -15.46 4.60
CA TRP A 554 -35.66 -15.52 4.05
C TRP A 554 -35.78 -14.62 2.84
N VAL A 555 -36.33 -15.14 1.75
CA VAL A 555 -36.58 -14.38 0.51
C VAL A 555 -38.05 -14.49 0.10
N LYS A 556 -38.57 -13.48 -0.61
CA LYS A 556 -39.93 -13.53 -1.17
C LYS A 556 -39.89 -13.88 -2.65
N GLY A 557 -40.49 -15.01 -3.04
CA GLY A 557 -40.42 -15.46 -4.43
C GLY A 557 -41.41 -16.56 -4.79
N ASN A 558 -41.08 -17.30 -5.83
CA ASN A 558 -41.86 -18.43 -6.33
C ASN A 558 -41.12 -19.74 -6.03
N LEU A 559 -41.88 -20.81 -5.77
CA LEU A 559 -41.38 -22.17 -5.61
C LEU A 559 -41.97 -23.07 -6.72
N PRO A 560 -41.19 -23.99 -7.30
CA PRO A 560 -39.72 -24.04 -7.25
C PRO A 560 -39.10 -22.79 -7.89
N GLY A 561 -37.92 -22.37 -7.43
CA GLY A 561 -37.27 -21.13 -7.87
C GLY A 561 -35.76 -21.11 -7.68
N THR A 562 -35.10 -20.19 -8.38
CA THR A 562 -33.66 -19.96 -8.26
C THR A 562 -33.41 -18.51 -7.88
N PHE A 563 -32.53 -18.30 -6.90
CA PHE A 563 -32.13 -17.00 -6.38
C PHE A 563 -30.62 -16.86 -6.46
N TYR A 564 -30.16 -15.63 -6.68
CA TYR A 564 -28.75 -15.30 -6.86
C TYR A 564 -28.31 -14.34 -5.75
N ILE A 565 -27.40 -14.78 -4.88
CA ILE A 565 -26.95 -14.02 -3.71
C ILE A 565 -25.57 -13.48 -3.99
N LYS A 566 -25.48 -12.21 -4.36
CA LYS A 566 -24.22 -11.49 -4.44
C LYS A 566 -23.70 -11.28 -3.02
N TYR A 567 -22.41 -11.52 -2.79
CA TYR A 567 -21.82 -11.43 -1.45
C TYR A 567 -20.52 -10.60 -1.42
N ASN A 568 -20.08 -10.23 -0.21
CA ASN A 568 -18.96 -9.30 0.03
C ASN A 568 -19.14 -7.94 -0.68
N THR A 569 -20.37 -7.42 -0.66
CA THR A 569 -20.78 -6.17 -1.32
C THR A 569 -20.19 -4.91 -0.69
N GLY A 570 -19.52 -5.01 0.46
CA GLY A 570 -18.96 -3.89 1.22
C GLY A 570 -19.93 -3.21 2.18
N THR A 571 -21.21 -3.60 2.21
CA THR A 571 -22.24 -3.00 3.09
C THR A 571 -22.92 -4.06 3.94
N TYR A 572 -22.83 -3.95 5.27
CA TYR A 572 -23.55 -4.83 6.19
C TYR A 572 -25.05 -4.52 6.17
N THR A 573 -25.88 -5.56 6.11
CA THR A 573 -27.33 -5.45 6.19
C THR A 573 -27.94 -6.72 6.79
N ARG A 574 -29.02 -6.57 7.56
CA ARG A 574 -29.90 -7.68 7.99
C ARG A 574 -31.03 -7.94 6.98
N GLY A 575 -31.20 -7.08 5.98
CA GLY A 575 -32.37 -7.06 5.09
C GLY A 575 -33.58 -6.35 5.71
N ASP A 576 -34.71 -6.39 5.01
CA ASP A 576 -35.98 -5.74 5.42
C ASP A 576 -37.11 -6.77 5.45
N GLY A 577 -37.38 -7.31 6.65
CA GLY A 577 -38.42 -8.33 6.84
C GLY A 577 -39.83 -7.83 6.50
N SER A 578 -40.09 -6.52 6.57
CA SER A 578 -41.41 -5.95 6.25
C SER A 578 -41.76 -6.08 4.75
N GLN A 579 -40.75 -6.25 3.89
CA GLN A 579 -40.94 -6.49 2.45
C GLN A 579 -41.02 -7.98 2.11
N VAL A 580 -40.55 -8.86 3.01
CA VAL A 580 -40.54 -10.31 2.82
C VAL A 580 -41.85 -10.94 3.31
N PHE A 581 -42.23 -10.68 4.56
CA PHE A 581 -43.32 -11.37 5.25
C PHE A 581 -44.69 -10.70 5.06
N LEU A 582 -45.77 -11.40 5.44
CA LEU A 582 -47.14 -10.83 5.44
C LEU A 582 -47.28 -9.77 6.54
N TRP A 583 -46.59 -9.99 7.67
CA TRP A 583 -46.44 -9.07 8.77
C TRP A 583 -45.11 -9.38 9.49
N PHE A 584 -44.44 -8.34 10.02
CA PHE A 584 -43.08 -8.47 10.58
C PHE A 584 -42.82 -7.41 11.67
N THR A 585 -42.15 -7.82 12.74
CA THR A 585 -41.53 -6.91 13.73
C THR A 585 -40.27 -7.55 14.32
N ASP A 586 -39.21 -6.75 14.49
CA ASP A 586 -37.87 -7.18 14.96
C ASP A 586 -37.29 -6.28 16.07
N SER A 587 -38.17 -5.60 16.79
CA SER A 587 -37.76 -4.85 17.97
C SER A 587 -37.87 -5.75 19.21
N ASP A 588 -36.81 -5.82 20.03
CA ASP A 588 -36.84 -6.49 21.32
C ASP A 588 -38.08 -6.06 22.13
N LYS A 589 -39.05 -6.96 22.31
CA LYS A 589 -40.24 -6.74 23.13
C LYS A 589 -40.11 -7.48 24.45
N ARG A 590 -40.23 -6.74 25.54
CA ARG A 590 -40.23 -7.29 26.90
C ARG A 590 -41.66 -7.36 27.40
N ILE A 591 -42.10 -8.55 27.76
CA ILE A 591 -43.42 -8.82 28.29
C ILE A 591 -43.27 -9.32 29.72
N ASP A 592 -43.60 -8.46 30.69
CA ASP A 592 -43.53 -8.82 32.11
C ASP A 592 -44.62 -9.85 32.46
N ASP A 593 -44.45 -10.49 33.62
CA ASP A 593 -45.39 -11.48 34.14
C ASP A 593 -46.83 -10.91 34.21
N GLY A 594 -47.79 -11.68 33.71
CA GLY A 594 -49.20 -11.28 33.60
C GLY A 594 -49.53 -10.22 32.55
N GLN A 595 -48.59 -9.84 31.68
CA GLN A 595 -48.80 -8.82 30.64
C GLN A 595 -48.92 -9.41 29.23
N SER A 596 -49.48 -8.60 28.33
CA SER A 596 -49.46 -8.88 26.89
C SER A 596 -49.27 -7.60 26.07
N THR A 597 -48.81 -7.77 24.83
CA THR A 597 -48.75 -6.70 23.82
C THR A 597 -49.50 -7.16 22.58
N SER A 598 -50.52 -6.41 22.16
CA SER A 598 -51.38 -6.74 21.03
C SER A 598 -51.01 -5.96 19.77
N PHE A 599 -51.07 -6.62 18.62
CA PHE A 599 -50.90 -6.06 17.30
C PHE A 599 -52.18 -6.27 16.47
N ASP A 600 -52.76 -5.17 15.99
CA ASP A 600 -53.91 -5.21 15.07
C ASP A 600 -53.44 -5.62 13.67
N LEU A 601 -53.99 -6.72 13.17
CA LEU A 601 -53.68 -7.32 11.88
C LEU A 601 -54.86 -7.23 10.90
N SER A 602 -56.00 -6.67 11.31
CA SER A 602 -57.24 -6.64 10.53
C SER A 602 -57.08 -5.98 9.16
N SER A 603 -56.17 -5.01 9.02
CA SER A 603 -55.87 -4.33 7.75
C SER A 603 -55.01 -5.14 6.77
N TYR A 604 -54.35 -6.19 7.23
CA TYR A 604 -53.42 -6.99 6.40
C TYR A 604 -54.14 -8.08 5.61
N GLY A 605 -55.39 -8.43 5.96
CA GLY A 605 -56.19 -9.40 5.23
C GLY A 605 -55.54 -10.78 5.15
N ILE A 606 -54.88 -11.22 6.22
CA ILE A 606 -54.17 -12.50 6.30
C ILE A 606 -55.20 -13.63 6.35
N GLN A 607 -55.19 -14.51 5.35
CA GLN A 607 -56.16 -15.60 5.16
C GLN A 607 -55.47 -16.87 4.65
N GLY A 608 -56.11 -18.03 4.85
CA GLY A 608 -55.62 -19.34 4.44
C GLY A 608 -54.54 -19.88 5.36
N ASP A 609 -53.82 -20.90 4.89
CA ASP A 609 -52.77 -21.55 5.67
C ASP A 609 -51.60 -20.60 5.93
N ILE A 610 -51.31 -20.38 7.22
CA ILE A 610 -50.27 -19.45 7.67
C ILE A 610 -49.33 -20.11 8.68
N ALA A 611 -48.12 -19.55 8.78
CA ALA A 611 -47.20 -19.84 9.85
C ALA A 611 -46.76 -18.54 10.56
N ILE A 612 -46.71 -18.58 11.88
CA ILE A 612 -46.25 -17.48 12.74
C ILE A 612 -44.96 -17.94 13.41
N ARG A 613 -43.83 -17.30 13.06
CA ARG A 613 -42.50 -17.66 13.56
C ARG A 613 -41.98 -16.56 14.48
N PHE A 614 -41.38 -16.94 15.60
CA PHE A 614 -40.85 -15.99 16.58
C PHE A 614 -39.66 -16.52 17.35
N SER A 615 -38.82 -15.60 17.83
CA SER A 615 -37.71 -15.90 18.73
C SER A 615 -37.96 -15.30 20.11
N MET A 616 -37.86 -16.11 21.16
CA MET A 616 -38.05 -15.64 22.54
C MET A 616 -37.10 -16.29 23.56
N LYS A 617 -36.84 -15.59 24.67
CA LYS A 617 -36.09 -16.09 25.84
C LYS A 617 -36.63 -15.55 27.17
N PRO A 618 -36.44 -16.28 28.28
CA PRO A 618 -36.71 -15.78 29.62
C PRO A 618 -35.57 -14.85 30.08
N THR A 619 -35.86 -13.88 30.95
CA THR A 619 -34.82 -13.09 31.64
C THR A 619 -34.18 -13.84 32.80
N THR A 620 -34.88 -14.82 33.39
CA THR A 620 -34.44 -15.49 34.62
C THR A 620 -34.42 -17.01 34.47
N LYS A 621 -33.34 -17.63 34.95
CA LYS A 621 -33.13 -19.08 34.93
C LYS A 621 -33.99 -19.76 36.00
N ASN A 622 -34.62 -20.90 35.67
CA ASN A 622 -35.34 -21.79 36.60
C ASN A 622 -36.58 -21.20 37.29
N LYS A 623 -37.20 -20.18 36.70
CA LYS A 623 -38.58 -19.80 37.03
C LYS A 623 -39.49 -20.33 35.93
N ALA A 624 -40.75 -20.60 36.25
CA ALA A 624 -41.73 -20.88 35.21
C ALA A 624 -41.82 -19.65 34.28
N TRP A 625 -42.43 -19.81 33.12
CA TRP A 625 -42.88 -18.68 32.32
C TRP A 625 -43.89 -19.21 31.33
N ASN A 626 -45.12 -18.74 31.38
CA ASN A 626 -46.16 -19.16 30.44
C ASN A 626 -46.19 -18.21 29.24
N ALA A 627 -45.06 -18.14 28.54
CA ALA A 627 -44.80 -17.15 27.51
C ALA A 627 -44.96 -17.71 26.10
N GLY A 628 -45.39 -16.85 25.17
CA GLY A 628 -45.51 -17.19 23.75
C GLY A 628 -46.44 -16.22 23.02
N ILE A 629 -47.26 -16.75 22.13
CA ILE A 629 -48.17 -15.94 21.30
C ILE A 629 -49.63 -16.33 21.50
N ARG A 630 -50.53 -15.39 21.24
CA ARG A 630 -51.98 -15.58 21.23
C ARG A 630 -52.54 -15.01 19.94
N VAL A 631 -53.35 -15.80 19.23
CA VAL A 631 -54.08 -15.34 18.05
C VAL A 631 -55.53 -15.11 18.41
N HIS A 632 -56.15 -14.13 17.76
CA HIS A 632 -57.54 -13.73 17.99
C HIS A 632 -58.34 -13.75 16.69
N THR A 633 -59.54 -14.34 16.77
CA THR A 633 -60.54 -14.33 15.70
C THR A 633 -61.95 -14.09 16.27
N GLU A 634 -62.86 -13.67 15.40
CA GLU A 634 -64.27 -13.47 15.72
C GLU A 634 -65.16 -14.28 14.77
N TYR A 635 -66.19 -14.93 15.33
CA TYR A 635 -67.20 -15.63 14.55
C TYR A 635 -68.59 -15.07 14.81
N THR A 636 -69.18 -14.45 13.78
CA THR A 636 -70.55 -13.94 13.83
C THR A 636 -71.53 -14.93 13.18
N TYR A 637 -72.54 -15.35 13.94
CA TYR A 637 -73.58 -16.29 13.51
C TYR A 637 -74.98 -15.84 13.96
N LYS A 638 -76.04 -16.49 13.45
CA LYS A 638 -77.43 -16.08 13.66
C LYS A 638 -78.26 -17.17 14.32
N VAL A 639 -78.75 -16.91 15.53
CA VAL A 639 -79.65 -17.81 16.27
C VAL A 639 -81.01 -17.14 16.46
N ARG A 640 -82.09 -17.81 16.03
CA ARG A 640 -83.49 -17.35 16.19
C ARG A 640 -83.75 -15.90 15.72
N GLY A 641 -83.05 -15.45 14.68
CA GLY A 641 -83.24 -14.11 14.12
C GLY A 641 -82.31 -13.01 14.65
N ARG A 642 -81.54 -13.29 15.72
CA ARG A 642 -80.56 -12.35 16.32
C ARG A 642 -79.14 -12.77 15.96
N TRP A 643 -78.26 -11.80 15.75
CA TRP A 643 -76.84 -12.00 15.50
C TRP A 643 -76.07 -12.01 16.83
N TYR A 644 -75.11 -12.92 16.93
CA TYR A 644 -74.18 -13.09 18.04
C TYR A 644 -72.76 -13.14 17.46
N THR A 645 -71.79 -12.59 18.19
CA THR A 645 -70.38 -12.58 17.80
C THR A 645 -69.56 -13.17 18.93
N ASP A 646 -69.09 -14.39 18.73
CA ASP A 646 -68.19 -15.06 19.67
C ASP A 646 -66.74 -14.68 19.35
N VAL A 647 -65.94 -14.54 20.41
CA VAL A 647 -64.54 -14.11 20.35
C VAL A 647 -63.67 -15.28 20.78
N TYR A 648 -62.73 -15.71 19.95
CA TYR A 648 -61.86 -16.86 20.22
C TYR A 648 -60.40 -16.46 20.28
N TYR A 649 -59.68 -17.03 21.24
CA TYR A 649 -58.25 -16.86 21.47
C TYR A 649 -57.56 -18.22 21.51
N ILE A 650 -56.52 -18.39 20.70
CA ILE A 650 -55.69 -19.59 20.73
C ILE A 650 -54.30 -19.20 21.23
N ASN A 651 -53.93 -19.71 22.40
CA ASN A 651 -52.68 -19.46 23.10
C ASN A 651 -51.67 -20.56 22.78
N PHE A 652 -50.47 -20.16 22.38
CA PHE A 652 -49.32 -21.01 22.10
C PHE A 652 -48.19 -20.62 23.05
N THR A 653 -47.97 -21.40 24.10
CA THR A 653 -47.07 -21.04 25.21
C THR A 653 -46.04 -22.13 25.52
N ASP A 654 -44.84 -21.76 25.96
CA ASP A 654 -43.77 -22.68 26.37
C ASP A 654 -43.30 -22.40 27.79
N ASP A 655 -43.23 -23.44 28.65
CA ASP A 655 -42.83 -23.32 30.07
C ASP A 655 -41.41 -23.88 30.36
N LEU A 656 -40.89 -23.69 31.59
CA LEU A 656 -39.52 -24.01 32.04
C LEU A 656 -39.43 -25.01 33.21
N VAL A 657 -40.44 -25.17 34.07
CA VAL A 657 -40.27 -25.85 35.38
C VAL A 657 -40.74 -27.32 35.39
N GLU A 658 -40.04 -28.13 36.18
CA GLU A 658 -39.85 -29.59 36.14
C GLU A 658 -41.09 -30.51 36.22
N GLU A 659 -42.30 -30.01 36.50
CA GLU A 659 -43.50 -30.86 36.49
C GLU A 659 -44.35 -30.69 35.21
N ASP A 660 -44.18 -29.58 34.46
CA ASP A 660 -45.00 -29.20 33.30
C ASP A 660 -44.20 -28.47 32.19
N ASN A 661 -42.95 -28.87 31.95
CA ASN A 661 -42.05 -28.32 30.90
C ASN A 661 -42.59 -28.60 29.48
N THR A 662 -43.61 -27.84 29.10
CA THR A 662 -44.54 -28.20 28.03
C THR A 662 -44.67 -27.12 26.99
N LEU A 663 -44.60 -27.56 25.73
CA LEU A 663 -45.02 -26.78 24.57
C LEU A 663 -46.55 -26.93 24.46
N LYS A 664 -47.29 -25.86 24.72
CA LYS A 664 -48.72 -25.91 25.02
C LYS A 664 -49.59 -25.13 24.04
N ILE A 665 -50.73 -25.72 23.69
CA ILE A 665 -51.80 -25.10 22.90
C ILE A 665 -53.07 -25.04 23.76
N GLN A 666 -53.69 -23.87 23.89
CA GLN A 666 -54.90 -23.68 24.70
C GLN A 666 -55.89 -22.73 24.02
N ASP A 667 -57.17 -23.09 23.98
CA ASP A 667 -58.25 -22.28 23.43
C ASP A 667 -59.09 -21.64 24.55
N GLU A 668 -59.39 -20.35 24.40
CA GLU A 668 -60.21 -19.53 25.30
C GLU A 668 -61.20 -18.71 24.48
N TRP A 669 -62.50 -18.74 24.80
CA TRP A 669 -63.49 -17.98 24.04
C TRP A 669 -64.57 -17.34 24.91
N TRP A 670 -65.07 -16.20 24.44
CA TRP A 670 -66.26 -15.54 24.96
C TRP A 670 -67.46 -15.91 24.10
N ASP A 671 -68.44 -16.55 24.72
CA ASP A 671 -69.72 -16.88 24.09
C ASP A 671 -70.72 -15.76 24.36
N ASP A 672 -71.09 -15.00 23.33
CA ASP A 672 -72.04 -13.87 23.43
C ASP A 672 -73.49 -14.36 23.66
N TYR A 673 -73.80 -15.59 23.27
CA TYR A 673 -75.11 -16.19 23.49
C TYR A 673 -75.36 -16.57 24.96
N TYR A 674 -74.36 -17.15 25.64
CA TYR A 674 -74.42 -17.52 27.06
C TYR A 674 -73.84 -16.46 28.02
N GLY A 675 -73.10 -15.48 27.50
CA GLY A 675 -72.53 -14.36 28.26
C GLY A 675 -71.43 -14.77 29.23
N GLY A 676 -70.52 -15.66 28.80
CA GLY A 676 -69.47 -16.21 29.66
C GLY A 676 -68.20 -16.60 28.91
N TRP A 677 -67.09 -16.67 29.64
CA TRP A 677 -65.81 -17.21 29.16
C TRP A 677 -65.76 -18.72 29.33
N TYR A 678 -65.21 -19.40 28.33
CA TYR A 678 -64.98 -20.83 28.31
C TYR A 678 -63.53 -21.11 27.89
N SER A 679 -62.98 -22.23 28.32
CA SER A 679 -61.62 -22.67 27.94
C SER A 679 -61.60 -24.18 27.73
N TYR A 680 -60.92 -24.65 26.69
CA TYR A 680 -60.70 -26.09 26.50
C TYR A 680 -59.46 -26.56 27.28
N TYR A 681 -59.41 -27.86 27.61
CA TYR A 681 -58.22 -28.44 28.23
C TYR A 681 -57.01 -28.27 27.30
N PRO A 682 -55.85 -27.85 27.83
CA PRO A 682 -54.68 -27.64 27.02
C PRO A 682 -54.06 -28.96 26.59
N THR A 683 -53.37 -28.96 25.47
CA THR A 683 -52.45 -30.04 25.10
C THR A 683 -51.01 -29.60 25.19
N SER A 684 -50.17 -30.58 25.49
CA SER A 684 -48.85 -30.33 26.06
C SER A 684 -47.92 -31.50 25.75
N VAL A 685 -46.75 -31.21 25.19
CA VAL A 685 -45.70 -32.21 25.00
C VAL A 685 -44.59 -32.00 26.03
N GLN A 686 -44.40 -32.98 26.91
CA GLN A 686 -43.37 -32.96 27.95
C GLN A 686 -42.01 -33.44 27.39
N LYS A 687 -41.09 -32.50 27.15
CA LYS A 687 -39.68 -32.79 26.84
C LYS A 687 -38.79 -31.72 27.46
N THR A 688 -37.70 -32.14 28.09
CA THR A 688 -36.79 -31.28 28.86
C THR A 688 -36.25 -30.14 28.00
N ARG A 689 -36.52 -28.89 28.41
CA ARG A 689 -35.97 -27.68 27.79
C ARG A 689 -34.53 -27.41 28.28
N GLY A 690 -33.65 -26.93 27.39
CA GLY A 690 -32.36 -26.31 27.74
C GLY A 690 -32.51 -24.82 28.10
N CYS A 691 -31.73 -24.31 29.06
CA CYS A 691 -31.99 -23.00 29.66
C CYS A 691 -31.38 -21.77 28.94
N CYS A 692 -32.05 -20.62 29.12
CA CYS A 692 -31.58 -19.21 29.05
C CYS A 692 -31.16 -18.59 27.70
N GLY A 693 -31.01 -19.35 26.62
CA GLY A 693 -30.80 -18.79 25.27
C GLY A 693 -32.11 -18.39 24.58
N TYR A 694 -32.01 -17.55 23.54
CA TYR A 694 -33.08 -17.39 22.56
C TYR A 694 -33.38 -18.73 21.89
N ARG A 695 -34.67 -18.98 21.70
CA ARG A 695 -35.17 -20.12 20.96
C ARG A 695 -36.17 -19.68 19.92
N THR A 696 -36.17 -20.38 18.79
CA THR A 696 -37.09 -20.14 17.70
C THR A 696 -38.28 -21.09 17.76
N TYR A 697 -39.47 -20.52 17.63
CA TYR A 697 -40.74 -21.23 17.65
C TYR A 697 -41.52 -20.94 16.37
N GLU A 698 -42.39 -21.87 15.96
CA GLU A 698 -43.32 -21.67 14.86
C GLU A 698 -44.68 -22.26 15.18
N VAL A 699 -45.72 -21.51 14.85
CA VAL A 699 -47.11 -21.96 14.89
C VAL A 699 -47.62 -22.07 13.48
N SER A 700 -48.20 -23.21 13.11
CA SER A 700 -48.95 -23.38 11.85
C SER A 700 -50.44 -23.35 12.13
N ILE A 701 -51.21 -22.71 11.24
CA ILE A 701 -52.67 -22.64 11.30
C ILE A 701 -53.20 -23.00 9.91
N HIS A 702 -54.06 -24.01 9.85
CA HIS A 702 -54.66 -24.56 8.64
C HIS A 702 -56.19 -24.44 8.67
N PRO A 703 -56.76 -23.32 8.19
CA PRO A 703 -58.21 -23.10 8.19
C PRO A 703 -58.88 -24.01 7.14
N GLY A 704 -59.44 -25.14 7.57
CA GLY A 704 -59.71 -26.24 6.64
C GLY A 704 -61.15 -26.72 6.50
N TYR A 705 -61.93 -26.68 7.58
CA TYR A 705 -63.24 -27.34 7.57
C TYR A 705 -64.24 -26.72 8.54
N TRP A 706 -65.50 -27.10 8.37
CA TRP A 706 -66.60 -26.73 9.24
C TRP A 706 -67.00 -27.96 10.05
N ASP A 707 -66.98 -27.85 11.38
CA ASP A 707 -67.61 -28.85 12.25
C ASP A 707 -68.97 -28.30 12.73
N GLY A 708 -70.04 -28.80 12.12
CA GLY A 708 -71.38 -28.24 12.28
C GLY A 708 -71.48 -26.80 11.78
N ASP A 709 -71.79 -25.87 12.68
CA ASP A 709 -71.93 -24.44 12.40
C ASP A 709 -70.66 -23.63 12.73
N TYR A 710 -69.55 -24.28 13.12
CA TYR A 710 -68.31 -23.60 13.53
C TYR A 710 -67.17 -23.78 12.53
N PRO A 711 -66.45 -22.70 12.17
CA PRO A 711 -65.24 -22.78 11.35
C PRO A 711 -64.08 -23.24 12.23
N VAL A 712 -63.40 -24.31 11.84
CA VAL A 712 -62.31 -24.90 12.62
C VAL A 712 -61.00 -24.93 11.83
N ALA A 713 -59.89 -24.84 12.55
CA ALA A 713 -58.55 -24.98 11.98
C ALA A 713 -57.75 -26.04 12.74
N ASP A 714 -56.91 -26.74 11.99
CA ASP A 714 -55.85 -27.57 12.56
C ASP A 714 -54.66 -26.65 12.86
N VAL A 715 -54.02 -26.85 14.01
CA VAL A 715 -52.92 -26.01 14.47
C VAL A 715 -51.79 -26.86 15.04
N ASP A 716 -50.55 -26.49 14.75
CA ASP A 716 -49.37 -27.11 15.36
C ASP A 716 -48.50 -26.06 16.04
N PHE A 717 -47.72 -26.51 17.02
CA PHE A 717 -46.73 -25.67 17.69
C PHE A 717 -45.38 -26.37 17.76
N ALA A 718 -44.36 -25.74 17.21
CA ALA A 718 -43.01 -26.28 17.07
C ALA A 718 -41.98 -25.40 17.79
N ASP A 719 -41.01 -26.05 18.44
CA ASP A 719 -39.79 -25.43 18.98
C ASP A 719 -38.57 -25.98 18.23
N TYR A 720 -37.96 -25.09 17.45
CA TYR A 720 -36.78 -25.33 16.64
C TYR A 720 -35.48 -25.18 17.45
N GLY A 721 -35.56 -24.79 18.74
CA GLY A 721 -34.40 -24.64 19.60
C GLY A 721 -33.50 -23.47 19.21
N THR A 722 -32.19 -23.70 19.24
CA THR A 722 -31.17 -22.70 18.90
C THR A 722 -30.80 -22.78 17.42
N THR A 723 -30.18 -21.72 16.89
CA THR A 723 -29.76 -21.57 15.48
C THR A 723 -28.90 -22.74 14.97
N ASN A 724 -29.53 -23.78 14.42
CA ASN A 724 -28.89 -24.93 13.77
C ASN A 724 -29.83 -25.52 12.72
N ARG A 725 -29.33 -25.74 11.49
CA ARG A 725 -30.08 -26.32 10.37
C ARG A 725 -30.73 -27.66 10.70
N ALA A 726 -30.06 -28.51 11.49
CA ALA A 726 -30.57 -29.84 11.84
C ALA A 726 -31.93 -29.80 12.58
N TYR A 727 -32.21 -28.70 13.27
CA TYR A 727 -33.48 -28.52 13.96
C TYR A 727 -34.56 -27.94 13.06
N PHE A 728 -34.20 -27.27 11.96
CA PHE A 728 -35.13 -26.67 11.00
C PHE A 728 -35.94 -27.71 10.22
N ASP A 729 -35.34 -28.86 9.90
CA ASP A 729 -36.06 -29.99 9.28
C ASP A 729 -36.80 -30.85 10.30
N ASN A 730 -36.32 -30.86 11.55
CA ASN A 730 -36.84 -31.69 12.63
C ASN A 730 -36.89 -30.89 13.94
N PRO A 731 -38.03 -30.27 14.27
CA PRO A 731 -38.16 -29.48 15.48
C PRO A 731 -37.83 -30.31 16.72
N ILE A 732 -37.16 -29.70 17.70
CA ILE A 732 -36.73 -30.36 18.93
C ILE A 732 -37.95 -30.84 19.73
N ARG A 733 -38.99 -30.00 19.77
CA ARG A 733 -40.29 -30.31 20.35
C ARG A 733 -41.36 -29.90 19.35
N TYR A 734 -42.35 -30.76 19.20
CA TYR A 734 -43.47 -30.57 18.30
C TYR A 734 -44.71 -31.02 19.05
N ASN A 735 -45.71 -30.15 19.12
CA ASN A 735 -47.05 -30.44 19.60
C ASN A 735 -47.94 -30.42 18.37
N ASP A 736 -48.23 -31.62 17.86
CA ASP A 736 -49.08 -31.88 16.69
C ASP A 736 -50.56 -31.83 17.05
N ASP A 737 -51.39 -31.52 16.06
CA ASP A 737 -52.86 -31.61 16.12
C ASP A 737 -53.32 -32.82 16.95
N ASP A 738 -53.87 -32.49 18.11
CA ASP A 738 -54.28 -33.39 19.17
C ASP A 738 -55.70 -33.96 18.96
N GLY A 739 -56.34 -33.62 17.84
CA GLY A 739 -57.72 -33.98 17.52
C GLY A 739 -58.76 -33.14 18.27
N TYR A 740 -58.38 -32.00 18.86
CA TYR A 740 -59.31 -31.06 19.49
C TYR A 740 -59.65 -29.90 18.53
N TYR A 741 -60.95 -29.70 18.29
CA TYR A 741 -61.45 -28.60 17.48
C TYR A 741 -61.02 -27.23 18.05
N ARG A 742 -60.37 -26.40 17.22
CA ARG A 742 -60.07 -24.99 17.50
C ARG A 742 -60.89 -24.12 16.58
N VAL A 743 -61.70 -23.22 17.14
CA VAL A 743 -62.51 -22.33 16.30
C VAL A 743 -61.62 -21.22 15.77
N TYR A 744 -61.44 -21.19 14.46
CA TYR A 744 -60.62 -20.19 13.78
C TYR A 744 -61.32 -19.74 12.50
N LYS A 745 -61.50 -18.43 12.34
CA LYS A 745 -62.07 -17.86 11.13
C LYS A 745 -61.17 -16.81 10.53
N ASP A 746 -60.91 -16.95 9.24
CA ASP A 746 -60.21 -15.96 8.45
C ASP A 746 -61.03 -14.66 8.26
N PRO A 747 -60.36 -13.48 8.17
CA PRO A 747 -58.91 -13.27 8.31
C PRO A 747 -58.43 -13.21 9.77
N LEU A 748 -57.13 -13.40 9.99
CA LEU A 748 -56.49 -13.16 11.29
C LEU A 748 -56.68 -11.69 11.71
N LEU A 749 -57.25 -11.45 12.89
CA LEU A 749 -57.59 -10.10 13.36
C LEU A 749 -56.49 -9.46 14.19
N SER A 750 -55.89 -10.20 15.11
CA SER A 750 -54.76 -9.70 15.90
C SER A 750 -53.84 -10.81 16.39
N LEU A 751 -52.59 -10.42 16.68
CA LEU A 751 -51.57 -11.25 17.29
C LEU A 751 -51.13 -10.58 18.60
N GLU A 752 -51.10 -11.34 19.69
CA GLU A 752 -50.65 -10.90 21.00
C GLU A 752 -49.38 -11.65 21.39
N LEU A 753 -48.37 -10.92 21.89
CA LEU A 753 -47.27 -11.52 22.64
C LEU A 753 -47.70 -11.59 24.10
N ILE A 754 -47.65 -12.78 24.68
CA ILE A 754 -48.21 -13.04 26.01
C ILE A 754 -47.15 -13.60 26.95
N ASN A 755 -47.28 -13.25 28.22
CA ASN A 755 -46.64 -13.91 29.34
C ASN A 755 -47.71 -14.06 30.44
N LEU A 756 -48.33 -15.24 30.53
CA LEU A 756 -49.48 -15.45 31.39
C LEU A 756 -49.07 -15.45 32.87
N ASP A 757 -49.89 -14.80 33.71
CA ASP A 757 -49.64 -14.65 35.15
C ASP A 757 -49.53 -16.00 35.85
N ASP A 758 -48.35 -16.28 36.35
CA ASP A 758 -48.06 -17.46 37.19
C ASP A 758 -47.38 -17.09 38.52
N ASN A 759 -47.45 -15.80 38.91
CA ASN A 759 -46.90 -15.23 40.14
C ASN A 759 -45.41 -15.51 40.37
N ASN A 760 -44.60 -15.45 39.32
CA ASN A 760 -43.20 -15.84 39.42
C ASN A 760 -42.19 -14.72 39.11
N ASP A 761 -42.63 -13.54 38.66
CA ASP A 761 -41.79 -12.39 38.32
C ASP A 761 -40.71 -12.73 37.26
N ASN A 762 -41.07 -13.41 36.17
CA ASN A 762 -40.18 -13.68 35.03
C ASN A 762 -40.65 -12.89 33.81
N THR A 763 -39.74 -12.18 33.14
CA THR A 763 -40.04 -11.42 31.91
C THR A 763 -39.69 -12.25 30.69
N ALA A 764 -40.57 -12.28 29.70
CA ALA A 764 -40.29 -12.83 28.38
C ALA A 764 -39.72 -11.76 27.45
N VAL A 765 -38.65 -12.08 26.73
CA VAL A 765 -38.04 -11.19 25.73
C VAL A 765 -38.19 -11.82 24.36
N PHE A 766 -38.93 -11.16 23.47
CA PHE A 766 -39.07 -11.52 22.06
C PHE A 766 -38.09 -10.70 21.24
N ASP A 767 -37.29 -11.34 20.39
CA ASP A 767 -36.35 -10.67 19.47
C ASP A 767 -37.10 -10.21 18.20
N TRP A 768 -37.72 -11.16 17.51
CA TRP A 768 -38.49 -10.91 16.29
C TRP A 768 -39.70 -11.85 16.22
N VAL A 769 -40.71 -11.41 15.47
CA VAL A 769 -41.96 -12.14 15.19
C VAL A 769 -42.42 -11.81 13.78
N PHE A 770 -42.82 -12.83 13.01
CA PHE A 770 -43.34 -12.62 11.67
C PHE A 770 -44.39 -13.65 11.27
N ILE A 771 -45.21 -13.28 10.26
CA ILE A 771 -46.25 -14.13 9.68
C ILE A 771 -45.92 -14.39 8.21
N ARG A 772 -45.89 -15.66 7.82
CA ARG A 772 -45.66 -16.12 6.44
C ARG A 772 -46.83 -16.98 5.95
N ARG A 773 -46.95 -17.12 4.63
CA ARG A 773 -47.77 -18.20 4.08
C ARG A 773 -47.18 -19.54 4.49
N TYR A 774 -48.04 -20.49 4.83
CA TYR A 774 -47.58 -21.83 5.14
C TYR A 774 -47.00 -22.47 3.88
N VAL A 775 -45.81 -23.04 4.07
CA VAL A 775 -45.10 -23.90 3.13
C VAL A 775 -44.51 -24.98 4.02
N ASP A 776 -44.75 -26.24 3.67
CA ASP A 776 -44.17 -27.37 4.39
C ASP A 776 -42.67 -27.42 4.11
N ILE A 777 -41.90 -26.86 5.03
CA ILE A 777 -40.46 -26.71 4.89
C ILE A 777 -39.78 -28.09 4.73
N SER A 778 -40.35 -29.16 5.28
CA SER A 778 -39.78 -30.52 5.19
C SER A 778 -39.77 -31.07 3.76
N GLN A 779 -40.56 -30.49 2.85
CA GLN A 779 -40.62 -30.84 1.43
C GLN A 779 -39.70 -29.98 0.56
N LEU A 780 -39.06 -28.95 1.12
CA LEU A 780 -38.09 -28.14 0.39
C LEU A 780 -36.79 -28.94 0.22
N SER A 781 -36.25 -28.92 -0.99
CA SER A 781 -34.87 -29.33 -1.21
C SER A 781 -34.10 -28.18 -1.83
N GLU A 782 -33.05 -27.77 -1.14
CA GLU A 782 -32.23 -26.64 -1.51
C GLU A 782 -30.84 -27.12 -1.95
N TYR A 783 -30.35 -26.52 -3.02
CA TYR A 783 -28.98 -26.65 -3.49
C TYR A 783 -28.38 -25.26 -3.67
N VAL A 784 -27.34 -24.96 -2.89
CA VAL A 784 -26.56 -23.72 -2.99
C VAL A 784 -25.20 -24.08 -3.56
N GLU A 785 -24.85 -23.47 -4.68
CA GLU A 785 -23.53 -23.55 -5.28
C GLU A 785 -22.92 -22.16 -5.41
N ILE A 786 -21.61 -22.06 -5.24
CA ILE A 786 -20.88 -20.87 -5.66
C ILE A 786 -20.91 -20.85 -7.18
N ALA A 787 -21.46 -19.79 -7.76
CA ALA A 787 -21.65 -19.65 -9.19
C ALA A 787 -21.24 -18.24 -9.63
N GLY A 788 -20.70 -18.13 -10.85
CA GLY A 788 -20.22 -16.85 -11.36
C GLY A 788 -18.85 -16.44 -10.78
N GLY A 789 -18.02 -15.88 -11.65
CA GLY A 789 -16.61 -15.62 -11.41
C GLY A 789 -15.76 -16.80 -11.85
N GLN A 790 -15.13 -16.71 -13.01
CA GLN A 790 -13.91 -17.48 -13.22
C GLN A 790 -12.90 -17.02 -12.18
N GLU A 791 -12.24 -17.96 -11.48
CA GLU A 791 -11.10 -17.57 -10.67
C GLU A 791 -10.00 -16.99 -11.58
N PRO A 792 -9.28 -15.95 -11.12
CA PRO A 792 -8.07 -15.54 -11.81
C PRO A 792 -7.15 -16.74 -11.90
N VAL A 793 -6.77 -17.12 -13.12
CA VAL A 793 -5.68 -18.06 -13.35
C VAL A 793 -4.39 -17.29 -13.11
N SER A 794 -3.57 -17.75 -12.17
CA SER A 794 -2.24 -17.21 -11.92
C SER A 794 -1.18 -18.12 -12.54
N LEU A 795 -0.25 -17.53 -13.27
CA LEU A 795 0.80 -18.23 -14.01
C LEU A 795 2.16 -17.67 -13.61
N GLN A 796 3.00 -18.52 -13.02
CA GLN A 796 4.35 -18.17 -12.59
C GLN A 796 5.39 -18.66 -13.59
N PHE A 797 6.39 -17.83 -13.84
CA PHE A 797 7.54 -18.13 -14.69
C PHE A 797 8.79 -17.94 -13.86
N ILE A 798 9.29 -19.03 -13.27
CA ILE A 798 10.33 -18.99 -12.24
C ILE A 798 11.57 -19.76 -12.67
N ASP A 799 12.73 -19.36 -12.15
CA ASP A 799 13.95 -20.14 -12.28
C ASP A 799 14.45 -20.58 -10.91
N ASP A 800 14.51 -21.89 -10.66
CA ASP A 800 14.84 -22.49 -9.36
C ASP A 800 16.28 -23.06 -9.31
N ASN A 801 16.98 -23.03 -8.18
CA ASN A 801 18.33 -23.59 -8.06
C ASN A 801 18.33 -25.10 -7.74
N PRO A 802 19.25 -25.90 -8.32
CA PRO A 802 19.22 -27.35 -8.13
C PRO A 802 19.51 -27.75 -6.67
N GLY A 803 18.59 -28.47 -6.02
CA GLY A 803 18.85 -29.15 -4.73
C GLY A 803 17.82 -28.97 -3.63
N HIS A 804 16.77 -28.16 -3.85
CA HIS A 804 15.68 -27.88 -2.88
C HIS A 804 14.32 -28.35 -3.45
N GLN A 805 13.32 -28.57 -2.59
CA GLN A 805 12.28 -29.61 -2.79
C GLN A 805 10.85 -29.14 -3.07
N ASP A 806 10.52 -27.86 -2.98
CA ASP A 806 9.14 -27.37 -3.20
C ASP A 806 8.73 -27.39 -4.68
N HIS A 807 9.65 -27.18 -5.62
CA HIS A 807 9.40 -27.34 -7.06
C HIS A 807 10.39 -28.24 -7.82
N GLY A 808 11.27 -28.94 -7.09
CA GLY A 808 12.12 -30.00 -7.64
C GLY A 808 13.50 -29.56 -8.15
N GLY A 809 13.91 -28.30 -7.96
CA GLY A 809 15.15 -27.75 -8.52
C GLY A 809 15.03 -27.46 -10.02
N ASP A 810 13.80 -27.31 -10.51
CA ASP A 810 13.45 -27.30 -11.91
C ASP A 810 13.65 -25.89 -12.49
N LYS A 811 14.75 -25.74 -13.22
CA LYS A 811 15.07 -24.51 -13.99
C LYS A 811 13.99 -24.20 -15.03
N LEU A 812 13.79 -22.92 -15.35
CA LEU A 812 12.79 -22.45 -16.34
C LEU A 812 11.36 -23.03 -16.13
N ALA A 813 10.87 -23.09 -14.89
CA ALA A 813 9.56 -23.66 -14.62
C ALA A 813 8.42 -22.68 -14.99
N ILE A 814 7.39 -23.24 -15.62
CA ILE A 814 6.08 -22.61 -15.81
C ILE A 814 5.12 -23.28 -14.84
N LEU A 815 4.62 -22.53 -13.87
CA LEU A 815 3.67 -23.01 -12.89
C LEU A 815 2.30 -22.36 -13.10
N GLN A 816 1.27 -23.07 -12.66
CA GLN A 816 -0.06 -22.54 -12.47
C GLN A 816 -0.42 -22.61 -10.98
N ASP A 817 -0.85 -21.46 -10.45
CA ASP A 817 -1.29 -21.25 -9.08
C ASP A 817 -0.28 -21.78 -8.03
N TRP A 818 1.03 -21.68 -8.35
CA TRP A 818 2.20 -22.25 -7.62
C TRP A 818 2.22 -23.78 -7.47
N ASP A 819 1.08 -24.44 -7.36
CA ASP A 819 0.98 -25.86 -7.05
C ASP A 819 1.16 -26.78 -8.27
N THR A 820 0.89 -26.28 -9.48
CA THR A 820 0.85 -27.09 -10.70
C THR A 820 2.01 -26.76 -11.64
N ASN A 821 3.02 -27.63 -11.70
CA ASN A 821 4.08 -27.53 -12.71
C ASN A 821 3.53 -27.94 -14.09
N LEU A 822 3.53 -27.01 -15.03
CA LEU A 822 3.05 -27.21 -16.41
C LEU A 822 4.16 -27.66 -17.35
N ASP A 823 5.33 -27.06 -17.24
CA ASP A 823 6.55 -27.45 -17.97
C ASP A 823 7.79 -26.85 -17.30
N ASN A 824 8.95 -27.46 -17.51
CA ASN A 824 10.23 -26.99 -17.00
C ASN A 824 11.41 -27.49 -17.85
N TYR A 825 12.56 -26.82 -17.74
CA TYR A 825 13.78 -27.23 -18.43
C TYR A 825 14.95 -27.31 -17.46
N ASN A 826 15.51 -28.51 -17.29
CA ASN A 826 16.68 -28.71 -16.44
C ASN A 826 17.97 -28.12 -17.04
N GLY A 827 18.33 -26.92 -16.56
CA GLY A 827 19.54 -26.17 -16.89
C GLY A 827 20.63 -26.23 -15.80
N ALA A 828 21.82 -25.72 -16.12
CA ALA A 828 22.98 -25.72 -15.21
C ALA A 828 23.64 -24.33 -15.06
N TRP A 829 22.90 -23.24 -15.31
CA TRP A 829 23.42 -21.88 -15.14
C TRP A 829 23.29 -21.38 -13.70
N ASP A 830 24.16 -20.44 -13.35
CA ASP A 830 24.30 -19.89 -12.01
C ASP A 830 23.35 -18.70 -11.77
N VAL A 831 22.48 -18.82 -10.77
CA VAL A 831 21.49 -17.80 -10.40
C VAL A 831 22.08 -16.64 -9.62
N GLU A 832 23.29 -16.72 -9.08
CA GLU A 832 23.94 -15.57 -8.42
C GLU A 832 24.38 -14.48 -9.42
N THR A 833 24.46 -14.84 -10.70
CA THR A 833 24.76 -13.91 -11.78
C THR A 833 23.47 -13.51 -12.50
N PRO A 834 23.32 -12.25 -12.94
CA PRO A 834 22.13 -11.82 -13.68
C PRO A 834 21.88 -12.70 -14.90
N GLN A 835 20.81 -13.48 -14.82
CA GLN A 835 20.28 -14.24 -15.94
C GLN A 835 19.23 -13.41 -16.66
N ARG A 836 18.93 -13.76 -17.92
CA ARG A 836 17.94 -13.05 -18.75
C ARG A 836 16.88 -14.02 -19.21
N TYR A 837 15.64 -13.54 -19.17
CA TYR A 837 14.50 -14.34 -19.52
C TYR A 837 13.50 -13.56 -20.38
N GLU A 838 12.78 -14.29 -21.22
CA GLU A 838 11.63 -13.81 -21.96
C GLU A 838 10.45 -14.74 -21.71
N VAL A 839 9.31 -14.16 -21.36
CA VAL A 839 8.01 -14.82 -21.31
C VAL A 839 7.18 -14.27 -22.45
N ILE A 840 6.71 -15.14 -23.34
CA ILE A 840 5.75 -14.81 -24.39
C ILE A 840 4.41 -15.42 -23.97
N VAL A 841 3.38 -14.58 -23.93
CA VAL A 841 1.99 -14.96 -23.68
C VAL A 841 1.21 -14.71 -24.96
N GLU A 842 0.94 -15.77 -25.72
CA GLU A 842 0.11 -15.72 -26.91
C GLU A 842 -1.33 -16.07 -26.56
N LYS A 843 -2.25 -15.17 -26.90
CA LYS A 843 -3.65 -15.31 -26.56
C LYS A 843 -4.44 -15.91 -27.72
N ASP A 844 -5.05 -17.06 -27.49
CA ASP A 844 -6.16 -17.59 -28.28
C ASP A 844 -7.51 -17.24 -27.59
N SER A 845 -8.62 -17.55 -28.25
CA SER A 845 -10.00 -17.31 -27.79
C SER A 845 -10.34 -17.93 -26.44
N ILE A 846 -9.71 -19.07 -26.09
CA ILE A 846 -9.91 -19.80 -24.83
C ILE A 846 -8.62 -20.39 -24.22
N ASN A 847 -7.45 -20.10 -24.79
CA ASN A 847 -6.16 -20.63 -24.33
C ASN A 847 -5.11 -19.53 -24.27
N LEU A 848 -4.13 -19.68 -23.37
CA LEU A 848 -2.85 -18.99 -23.43
C LEU A 848 -1.79 -20.00 -23.83
N ASP A 849 -1.10 -19.73 -24.93
CA ASP A 849 0.13 -20.43 -25.28
C ASP A 849 1.30 -19.64 -24.67
N LEU A 850 2.09 -20.33 -23.86
CA LEU A 850 3.12 -19.76 -23.01
C LEU A 850 4.48 -20.26 -23.49
N THR A 851 5.43 -19.35 -23.70
CA THR A 851 6.83 -19.69 -23.96
C THR A 851 7.71 -18.96 -22.96
N PHE A 852 8.56 -19.70 -22.25
CA PHE A 852 9.49 -19.15 -21.27
C PHE A 852 10.93 -19.49 -21.66
N THR A 853 11.70 -18.47 -22.02
CA THR A 853 13.01 -18.62 -22.65
C THR A 853 14.12 -18.05 -21.76
N HIS A 854 15.16 -18.84 -21.48
CA HIS A 854 16.42 -18.36 -20.90
C HIS A 854 17.35 -17.88 -22.01
N SER A 855 18.02 -16.75 -21.77
CA SER A 855 18.99 -16.12 -22.68
C SER A 855 18.47 -15.96 -24.13
N PRO A 856 17.31 -15.30 -24.32
CA PRO A 856 16.70 -15.15 -25.64
C PRO A 856 17.65 -14.45 -26.62
N ASN A 857 17.63 -14.88 -27.88
CA ASN A 857 18.49 -14.40 -28.98
C ASN A 857 20.00 -14.65 -28.80
N LEU A 858 20.44 -15.42 -27.81
CA LEU A 858 21.85 -15.67 -27.53
C LEU A 858 22.25 -17.15 -27.61
N ALA A 859 23.56 -17.38 -27.67
CA ALA A 859 24.11 -18.73 -27.66
C ALA A 859 23.76 -19.41 -26.33
N GLY A 860 23.18 -20.61 -26.40
CA GLY A 860 22.76 -21.36 -25.22
C GLY A 860 21.30 -21.16 -24.82
N SER A 861 20.50 -20.42 -25.59
CA SER A 861 19.05 -20.25 -25.37
C SER A 861 18.33 -21.58 -25.14
N ARG A 862 17.44 -21.62 -24.15
CA ARG A 862 16.59 -22.76 -23.79
C ARG A 862 15.18 -22.27 -23.52
N GLU A 863 14.20 -23.13 -23.75
CA GLU A 863 12.79 -22.77 -23.58
C GLU A 863 12.00 -23.90 -22.92
N SER A 864 10.98 -23.47 -22.18
CA SER A 864 9.85 -24.28 -21.71
C SER A 864 8.57 -23.71 -22.32
N THR A 865 7.60 -24.57 -22.58
CA THR A 865 6.35 -24.21 -23.25
C THR A 865 5.16 -24.90 -22.61
N ALA A 866 4.06 -24.16 -22.42
CA ALA A 866 2.82 -24.70 -21.90
C ALA A 866 1.62 -24.09 -22.62
N SER A 867 0.47 -24.76 -22.56
CA SER A 867 -0.80 -24.22 -23.04
C SER A 867 -1.85 -24.37 -21.94
N VAL A 868 -2.46 -23.25 -21.55
CA VAL A 868 -3.40 -23.19 -20.43
C VAL A 868 -4.74 -22.71 -20.92
N GLN A 869 -5.79 -23.49 -20.67
CA GLN A 869 -7.14 -23.08 -21.00
C GLN A 869 -7.61 -21.97 -20.04
N ILE A 870 -7.80 -20.77 -20.57
CA ILE A 870 -8.34 -19.62 -19.85
C ILE A 870 -9.73 -19.33 -20.41
N GLY A 871 -10.76 -19.26 -19.58
CA GLY A 871 -12.07 -18.82 -20.06
C GLY A 871 -12.07 -17.33 -20.46
N GLN A 872 -13.24 -16.68 -20.42
CA GLN A 872 -13.34 -15.28 -20.82
C GLN A 872 -12.63 -14.36 -19.81
N VAL A 873 -11.60 -13.65 -20.25
CA VAL A 873 -10.80 -12.71 -19.45
C VAL A 873 -10.73 -11.32 -20.12
N THR A 874 -10.76 -10.26 -19.30
CA THR A 874 -10.75 -8.84 -19.71
C THR A 874 -9.37 -8.20 -19.61
N GLY A 875 -8.45 -8.79 -18.86
CA GLY A 875 -7.16 -8.19 -18.57
C GLY A 875 -6.21 -9.16 -17.87
N PHE A 876 -5.12 -8.60 -17.37
CA PHE A 876 -4.17 -9.29 -16.51
C PHE A 876 -3.51 -8.30 -15.55
N LYS A 877 -2.91 -8.82 -14.48
CA LYS A 877 -1.93 -8.14 -13.64
C LYS A 877 -0.59 -8.82 -13.85
N LEU A 878 0.48 -8.04 -13.70
CA LEU A 878 1.85 -8.51 -13.82
C LEU A 878 2.58 -8.22 -12.52
N PHE A 879 3.30 -9.22 -12.01
CA PHE A 879 4.08 -9.10 -10.78
C PHE A 879 5.50 -9.58 -11.01
N ALA A 880 6.44 -8.97 -10.29
CA ALA A 880 7.70 -9.64 -9.97
C ALA A 880 7.44 -10.47 -8.71
N ILE A 881 7.91 -11.71 -8.69
CA ILE A 881 7.61 -12.66 -7.62
C ILE A 881 8.86 -13.33 -7.08
N ILE A 882 8.78 -13.71 -5.81
CA ILE A 882 9.71 -14.64 -5.18
C ILE A 882 8.94 -15.48 -4.18
N ASP A 883 8.99 -16.79 -4.33
CA ASP A 883 8.68 -17.71 -3.26
C ASP A 883 10.01 -18.27 -2.74
N ASN A 884 10.22 -18.22 -1.43
CA ASN A 884 11.24 -19.06 -0.79
C ASN A 884 11.05 -19.02 0.72
N GLY A 885 11.14 -20.19 1.32
CA GLY A 885 11.09 -20.35 2.78
C GLY A 885 12.42 -20.08 3.50
N GLN A 886 13.52 -19.82 2.78
CA GLN A 886 14.89 -19.86 3.34
C GLN A 886 15.65 -18.53 3.35
N GLY A 887 15.06 -17.40 2.97
CA GLY A 887 15.72 -16.10 3.11
C GLY A 887 16.54 -15.66 1.89
N ASN A 888 16.31 -16.21 0.70
CA ASN A 888 16.99 -15.80 -0.52
C ASN A 888 16.27 -14.58 -1.12
N ASP A 889 17.02 -13.60 -1.63
CA ASP A 889 16.39 -12.40 -2.22
C ASP A 889 16.54 -12.43 -3.73
N ALA A 890 15.58 -11.87 -4.46
CA ALA A 890 15.64 -11.72 -5.90
C ALA A 890 15.93 -10.28 -6.28
N TYR A 891 16.93 -10.09 -7.14
CA TYR A 891 17.34 -8.80 -7.67
C TYR A 891 17.12 -8.78 -9.18
N PHE A 892 16.07 -8.12 -9.60
CA PHE A 892 15.80 -7.86 -11.01
C PHE A 892 16.56 -6.61 -11.42
N ASP A 893 17.53 -6.72 -12.33
CA ASP A 893 18.24 -5.55 -12.86
C ASP A 893 17.28 -4.67 -13.68
N TRP A 894 16.37 -5.29 -14.41
CA TRP A 894 15.29 -4.64 -15.16
C TRP A 894 14.15 -5.60 -15.48
N ILE A 895 12.94 -5.06 -15.64
CA ILE A 895 11.76 -5.76 -16.15
C ILE A 895 11.07 -4.85 -17.17
N VAL A 896 10.76 -5.39 -18.34
CA VAL A 896 10.04 -4.70 -19.43
C VAL A 896 8.92 -5.57 -19.99
N ALA A 897 7.83 -4.94 -20.44
CA ALA A 897 6.76 -5.64 -21.16
C ALA A 897 6.15 -4.77 -22.26
N ALA A 898 5.78 -5.41 -23.37
CA ALA A 898 5.12 -4.78 -24.52
C ALA A 898 4.32 -5.82 -25.33
N LEU A 899 3.59 -5.35 -26.34
CA LEU A 899 2.82 -6.21 -27.25
C LEU A 899 3.72 -7.15 -28.04
N TYR A 900 3.19 -8.34 -28.34
CA TYR A 900 3.80 -9.38 -29.17
C TYR A 900 2.85 -9.70 -30.34
N PRO A 901 3.36 -10.01 -31.55
CA PRO A 901 4.77 -10.13 -31.93
C PRO A 901 5.47 -8.78 -32.11
N TYR A 902 6.76 -8.75 -31.77
CA TYR A 902 7.68 -7.71 -32.23
C TYR A 902 8.56 -8.26 -33.36
N GLU A 903 9.01 -7.37 -34.24
CA GLU A 903 9.86 -7.73 -35.37
C GLU A 903 11.34 -7.70 -34.97
N THR A 904 12.10 -8.72 -35.38
CA THR A 904 13.56 -8.79 -35.19
C THR A 904 14.28 -8.60 -36.53
N TYR A 905 15.25 -7.69 -36.58
CA TYR A 905 16.06 -7.40 -37.75
C TYR A 905 17.52 -7.74 -37.53
N THR A 906 18.08 -8.55 -38.43
CA THR A 906 19.48 -8.97 -38.42
C THR A 906 20.35 -8.12 -39.33
N GLU A 907 21.69 -8.26 -39.25
CA GLU A 907 22.63 -7.56 -40.13
C GLU A 907 22.39 -7.81 -41.62
N SER A 908 21.76 -8.93 -41.99
CA SER A 908 21.43 -9.26 -43.38
C SER A 908 20.28 -8.42 -43.95
N GLN A 909 19.46 -7.82 -43.09
CA GLN A 909 18.26 -7.08 -43.46
C GLN A 909 18.44 -5.56 -43.36
N ILE A 910 19.42 -5.10 -42.59
CA ILE A 910 19.74 -3.67 -42.47
C ILE A 910 20.85 -3.26 -43.46
N THR A 911 20.83 -2.00 -43.88
CA THR A 911 21.91 -1.43 -44.70
C THR A 911 22.65 -0.37 -43.90
N THR A 912 23.99 -0.44 -43.87
CA THR A 912 24.83 0.57 -43.22
C THR A 912 25.79 1.24 -44.21
N THR A 913 26.18 2.48 -43.94
CA THR A 913 27.23 3.18 -44.70
C THR A 913 28.59 3.03 -44.01
N SER A 914 29.67 3.31 -44.73
CA SER A 914 30.99 3.47 -44.11
C SER A 914 30.98 4.56 -43.03
N SER A 915 31.86 4.40 -42.03
CA SER A 915 32.04 5.40 -40.98
C SER A 915 32.58 6.72 -41.54
N GLU A 916 31.95 7.83 -41.16
CA GLU A 916 32.45 9.19 -41.34
C GLU A 916 33.05 9.66 -40.01
N SER A 917 34.18 10.35 -40.06
CA SER A 917 34.75 10.99 -38.86
C SER A 917 34.22 12.41 -38.69
N VAL A 918 34.17 12.87 -37.43
CA VAL A 918 33.77 14.23 -37.10
C VAL A 918 34.60 15.22 -37.92
N PRO A 919 33.97 16.16 -38.64
CA PRO A 919 34.68 17.19 -39.37
C PRO A 919 35.48 18.03 -38.38
N SER A 920 36.73 18.30 -38.70
CA SER A 920 37.52 19.33 -38.05
C SER A 920 36.90 20.71 -38.34
N ALA A 921 35.91 21.10 -37.53
CA ALA A 921 35.14 22.33 -37.69
C ALA A 921 35.94 23.56 -37.22
N GLY A 922 35.98 24.60 -38.07
CA GLY A 922 36.89 25.74 -37.97
C GLY A 922 36.82 26.62 -36.71
N GLY A 923 38.01 27.11 -36.32
CA GLY A 923 38.28 28.38 -35.63
C GLY A 923 37.98 28.47 -34.14
N TYR A 924 36.78 28.06 -33.72
CA TYR A 924 36.27 28.21 -32.36
C TYR A 924 35.66 26.91 -31.86
N SER A 925 36.12 26.44 -30.71
CA SER A 925 35.53 25.30 -30.01
C SER A 925 34.36 25.77 -29.15
N THR A 926 33.45 24.86 -28.83
CA THR A 926 32.64 25.04 -27.61
C THR A 926 33.57 25.13 -26.41
N ALA A 927 33.24 26.02 -25.48
CA ALA A 927 34.07 26.32 -24.33
C ALA A 927 33.20 26.63 -23.11
N ARG A 928 33.70 26.32 -21.93
CA ARG A 928 32.98 26.50 -20.67
C ARG A 928 33.86 27.20 -19.65
N ALA A 929 33.25 28.03 -18.83
CA ALA A 929 33.88 28.68 -17.69
C ALA A 929 33.15 28.28 -16.42
N TYR A 930 33.88 27.76 -15.46
CA TYR A 930 33.39 27.37 -14.15
C TYR A 930 33.86 28.36 -13.10
N ASP A 931 33.02 28.65 -12.11
CA ASP A 931 33.41 29.18 -10.81
C ASP A 931 33.24 28.05 -9.78
N ILE A 932 34.37 27.58 -9.24
CA ILE A 932 34.42 26.45 -8.30
C ILE A 932 34.66 26.91 -6.86
N GLN A 933 34.68 28.22 -6.60
CA GLN A 933 34.84 28.77 -5.25
C GLN A 933 33.81 28.20 -4.26
N PRO A 934 32.53 27.97 -4.62
CA PRO A 934 31.57 27.42 -3.68
C PRO A 934 31.92 26.02 -3.16
N PHE A 935 32.53 25.17 -4.00
CA PHE A 935 33.06 23.88 -3.57
C PHE A 935 34.26 24.04 -2.65
N ILE A 936 35.19 24.94 -3.00
CA ILE A 936 36.39 25.26 -2.20
C ILE A 936 35.99 25.74 -0.79
N ASP A 937 35.01 26.64 -0.69
CA ASP A 937 34.52 27.15 0.59
C ASP A 937 33.98 26.02 1.47
N CYS A 938 33.22 25.09 0.88
CA CYS A 938 32.67 23.97 1.63
C CYS A 938 33.74 22.97 2.09
N ILE A 939 34.76 22.67 1.28
CA ILE A 939 35.83 21.76 1.71
C ILE A 939 36.74 22.40 2.77
N GLN A 940 37.06 23.69 2.66
CA GLN A 940 37.85 24.42 3.67
C GLN A 940 37.10 24.55 4.99
N ALA A 941 35.79 24.77 4.93
CA ALA A 941 34.92 24.80 6.11
C ALA A 941 34.50 23.39 6.59
N GLN A 942 35.10 22.33 6.03
CA GLN A 942 34.86 20.95 6.42
C GLN A 942 33.37 20.53 6.38
N LYS A 943 32.61 21.07 5.41
CA LYS A 943 31.19 20.77 5.23
C LYS A 943 30.94 19.42 4.56
N TYR A 944 29.74 18.89 4.77
CA TYR A 944 29.27 17.63 4.23
C TYR A 944 28.36 17.83 3.01
N PHE A 945 28.35 16.82 2.16
CA PHE A 945 27.50 16.69 0.99
C PHE A 945 26.73 15.37 1.07
N GLY A 946 25.49 15.41 0.63
CA GLY A 946 24.65 14.25 0.42
C GLY A 946 24.91 13.64 -0.94
N VAL A 947 25.45 12.42 -0.96
CA VAL A 947 25.93 11.76 -2.18
C VAL A 947 25.56 10.28 -2.16
N GLN A 948 25.02 9.79 -3.27
CA GLN A 948 24.63 8.38 -3.41
C GLN A 948 25.84 7.44 -3.31
N GLY A 949 25.69 6.30 -2.64
CA GLY A 949 26.72 5.27 -2.49
C GLY A 949 27.89 5.63 -1.56
N ALA A 950 27.85 6.78 -0.89
CA ALA A 950 28.70 7.05 0.27
C ALA A 950 28.03 6.49 1.54
N PRO A 951 28.78 6.13 2.60
CA PRO A 951 28.18 5.66 3.85
C PRO A 951 27.20 6.70 4.44
N SER A 952 25.98 6.25 4.68
CA SER A 952 24.95 6.98 5.41
C SER A 952 25.32 7.16 6.88
N PHE A 953 24.57 7.99 7.62
CA PHE A 953 24.78 8.12 9.06
C PHE A 953 24.62 6.79 9.82
N PHE A 954 23.73 5.91 9.36
CA PHE A 954 23.52 4.60 9.99
C PHE A 954 24.71 3.67 9.74
N GLU A 955 25.19 3.59 8.50
CA GLU A 955 26.43 2.86 8.19
C GLU A 955 27.63 3.44 8.95
N ARG A 956 27.67 4.76 9.18
CA ARG A 956 28.73 5.40 10.00
C ARG A 956 28.65 4.98 11.48
N LEU A 957 27.46 4.79 12.05
CA LEU A 957 27.29 4.18 13.38
C LEU A 957 27.74 2.71 13.40
N GLU A 958 27.67 2.03 12.25
CA GLU A 958 28.15 0.67 12.01
C GLU A 958 29.63 0.63 11.56
N GLY A 959 30.38 1.72 11.76
CA GLY A 959 31.82 1.77 11.49
C GLY A 959 32.19 1.90 10.01
N GLY A 960 31.21 2.25 9.17
CA GLY A 960 31.35 2.36 7.72
C GLY A 960 31.02 1.06 6.97
N ASP A 961 30.51 0.04 7.68
CA ASP A 961 30.04 -1.21 7.06
C ASP A 961 28.87 -0.94 6.12
N THR A 962 28.92 -1.50 4.93
CA THR A 962 27.92 -1.32 3.88
C THR A 962 26.96 -2.50 3.76
N THR A 963 27.06 -3.50 4.64
CA THR A 963 26.22 -4.72 4.65
C THR A 963 24.73 -4.36 4.67
N ASN A 964 24.32 -3.36 5.46
CA ASN A 964 22.92 -2.92 5.56
C ASN A 964 22.52 -1.85 4.53
N ARG A 965 23.39 -1.49 3.57
CA ARG A 965 23.16 -0.38 2.64
C ARG A 965 21.87 -0.52 1.84
N ASN A 966 21.65 -1.68 1.22
CA ASN A 966 20.46 -1.92 0.39
C ASN A 966 19.18 -1.82 1.23
N TYR A 967 19.22 -2.34 2.46
CA TYR A 967 18.14 -2.19 3.41
C TYR A 967 17.85 -0.71 3.70
N TYR A 968 18.89 0.09 4.00
CA TYR A 968 18.77 1.52 4.27
C TYR A 968 18.29 2.35 3.09
N GLU A 969 18.79 2.10 1.88
CA GLU A 969 18.33 2.77 0.68
C GLU A 969 16.86 2.44 0.38
N ARG A 970 16.44 1.19 0.54
CA ARG A 970 15.04 0.75 0.35
C ARG A 970 14.09 1.39 1.35
N ILE A 971 14.40 1.33 2.65
CA ILE A 971 13.52 1.93 3.67
C ILE A 971 13.50 3.46 3.54
N ALA A 972 14.64 4.10 3.22
CA ALA A 972 14.69 5.53 2.96
C ALA A 972 13.81 5.90 1.77
N ALA A 973 13.82 5.10 0.69
CA ALA A 973 12.94 5.32 -0.45
C ALA A 973 11.45 5.22 -0.06
N LYS A 974 11.06 4.22 0.73
CA LYS A 974 9.67 4.12 1.23
C LYS A 974 9.30 5.36 2.08
N MET A 975 10.20 5.82 2.94
CA MET A 975 9.92 6.97 3.81
C MET A 975 9.95 8.33 3.09
N GLN A 976 10.86 8.53 2.15
CA GLN A 976 10.88 9.73 1.30
C GLN A 976 9.60 9.84 0.46
N MET A 977 9.03 8.73 0.00
CA MET A 977 7.74 8.76 -0.70
C MET A 977 6.62 9.31 0.20
N ALA A 978 6.60 8.90 1.46
CA ALA A 978 5.60 9.36 2.41
C ALA A 978 5.81 10.82 2.86
N VAL A 979 7.06 11.26 3.03
CA VAL A 979 7.40 12.59 3.58
C VAL A 979 7.58 13.66 2.49
N TYR A 980 8.23 13.31 1.38
CA TYR A 980 8.61 14.22 0.30
C TYR A 980 7.87 13.96 -1.02
N GLY A 981 7.03 12.91 -1.11
CA GLY A 981 6.37 12.52 -2.35
C GLY A 981 7.35 11.94 -3.37
N THR A 982 7.30 12.39 -4.61
CA THR A 982 8.14 11.83 -5.69
C THR A 982 9.61 12.26 -5.63
N ALA A 983 9.97 13.20 -4.74
CA ALA A 983 11.35 13.68 -4.62
C ALA A 983 12.27 12.61 -4.00
N ARG A 984 13.48 12.49 -4.55
CA ARG A 984 14.51 11.55 -4.12
C ARG A 984 15.79 12.26 -3.70
N TYR A 985 16.25 11.99 -2.49
CA TYR A 985 17.51 12.48 -1.94
C TYR A 985 18.42 11.30 -1.57
N PRO A 986 19.74 11.41 -1.77
CA PRO A 986 20.67 10.41 -1.29
C PRO A 986 20.65 10.34 0.24
N ILE A 987 20.99 9.18 0.79
CA ILE A 987 21.20 8.97 2.24
C ILE A 987 22.68 9.00 2.64
N GLY A 988 23.58 8.86 1.68
CA GLY A 988 25.01 8.83 1.92
C GLY A 988 25.57 10.19 2.30
N LEU A 989 26.50 10.21 3.25
CA LEU A 989 27.24 11.40 3.65
C LEU A 989 28.65 11.31 3.11
N VAL A 990 29.15 12.40 2.54
CA VAL A 990 30.57 12.54 2.21
C VAL A 990 31.06 13.90 2.63
N SER A 991 32.29 13.94 3.11
CA SER A 991 33.01 15.18 3.31
C SER A 991 34.41 15.04 2.74
N PHE A 992 35.08 16.15 2.48
CA PHE A 992 36.43 16.13 1.93
C PHE A 992 37.43 16.55 2.99
N ILE A 993 38.63 15.98 2.87
CA ILE A 993 39.78 16.29 3.72
C ILE A 993 40.86 16.89 2.83
N LEU A 994 41.40 18.05 3.20
CA LEU A 994 42.55 18.63 2.53
C LEU A 994 43.84 17.98 3.08
N PRO A 995 44.61 17.24 2.26
CA PRO A 995 45.80 16.54 2.74
C PRO A 995 46.83 17.43 3.47
N LYS A 996 46.97 18.70 3.08
CA LYS A 996 47.87 19.67 3.73
C LYS A 996 47.50 19.98 5.19
N ASP A 997 46.24 19.78 5.56
CA ASP A 997 45.72 20.10 6.90
C ASP A 997 45.86 18.90 7.86
N LEU A 998 46.44 17.79 7.40
CA LEU A 998 46.64 16.60 8.22
C LEU A 998 47.86 16.73 9.15
N PRO A 999 47.77 16.20 10.38
CA PRO A 999 48.91 16.08 11.28
C PRO A 999 50.12 15.35 10.65
N PRO A 1000 51.38 15.74 10.93
CA PRO A 1000 52.57 15.11 10.36
C PRO A 1000 52.72 13.61 10.65
N ASN A 1001 52.12 13.11 11.73
CA ASN A 1001 52.07 11.69 12.07
C ASN A 1001 51.03 10.89 11.28
N LEU A 1002 50.24 11.56 10.42
CA LEU A 1002 49.30 10.99 9.45
C LEU A 1002 49.76 11.25 7.98
N ASN A 1003 51.00 11.74 7.77
CA ASN A 1003 51.55 12.05 6.44
C ASN A 1003 51.78 10.85 5.50
N PHE A 1004 51.66 9.61 5.98
CA PHE A 1004 51.70 8.43 5.09
C PHE A 1004 50.47 8.33 4.18
N LEU A 1005 49.48 9.23 4.36
CA LEU A 1005 48.24 9.35 3.60
C LEU A 1005 48.31 10.28 2.37
N ILE A 1006 49.46 10.91 2.08
CA ILE A 1006 49.68 11.72 0.85
C ILE A 1006 49.91 10.80 -0.37
N ARG A 1007 48.94 9.93 -0.64
CA ARG A 1007 48.92 8.99 -1.78
C ARG A 1007 47.96 9.50 -2.85
N ARG A 1008 48.04 8.97 -4.08
CA ARG A 1008 47.08 9.29 -5.15
C ARG A 1008 45.75 8.58 -4.87
N GLN A 1009 45.03 9.08 -3.88
CA GLN A 1009 43.75 8.55 -3.39
C GLN A 1009 42.70 9.66 -3.36
N PRO A 1010 41.42 9.34 -3.58
CA PRO A 1010 40.36 10.33 -3.51
C PRO A 1010 40.29 10.95 -2.11
N ALA A 1011 40.23 12.27 -2.04
CA ALA A 1011 40.19 13.06 -0.80
C ALA A 1011 38.84 13.00 -0.08
N ALA A 1012 38.05 11.95 -0.30
CA ALA A 1012 36.79 11.69 0.39
C ALA A 1012 37.06 11.06 1.77
N ASP A 1013 36.39 11.57 2.79
CA ASP A 1013 36.59 11.21 4.19
C ASP A 1013 36.59 9.69 4.44
N TYR A 1014 35.53 8.99 4.05
CA TYR A 1014 35.37 7.56 4.35
C TYR A 1014 36.44 6.67 3.72
N ILE A 1015 37.02 7.08 2.58
CA ILE A 1015 38.12 6.35 1.91
C ILE A 1015 39.44 6.63 2.65
N TYR A 1016 39.61 7.88 3.08
CA TYR A 1016 40.86 8.37 3.63
C TYR A 1016 41.08 7.97 5.10
N LEU A 1017 40.01 7.62 5.82
CA LEU A 1017 40.05 7.32 7.26
C LEU A 1017 40.46 5.87 7.58
N ASN A 1018 40.16 4.87 6.74
CA ASN A 1018 40.52 3.46 6.99
C ASN A 1018 41.87 3.07 6.35
N TYR A 1019 42.95 3.62 6.87
CA TYR A 1019 44.26 3.53 6.23
C TYR A 1019 44.95 2.15 6.26
N ARG A 1020 44.47 1.22 7.10
CA ARG A 1020 45.08 -0.12 7.26
C ARG A 1020 44.82 -1.02 6.05
N ASP A 1021 43.75 -0.77 5.32
CA ASP A 1021 43.27 -1.62 4.23
C ASP A 1021 43.67 -1.12 2.82
N TYR A 1022 44.43 -0.03 2.71
CA TYR A 1022 44.82 0.56 1.42
C TYR A 1022 46.33 0.46 1.15
N PRO A 1023 46.80 -0.60 0.46
CA PRO A 1023 48.23 -0.86 0.29
C PRO A 1023 48.92 0.01 -0.79
N SER A 1024 48.19 0.64 -1.73
CA SER A 1024 48.77 1.35 -2.90
C SER A 1024 47.99 2.60 -3.35
N ASP A 1025 48.47 3.30 -4.38
CA ASP A 1025 47.77 4.39 -5.10
C ASP A 1025 46.55 3.87 -5.86
N ASN A 1026 45.53 4.72 -6.08
CA ASN A 1026 44.38 4.41 -6.93
C ASN A 1026 44.66 4.91 -8.35
N PRO A 1027 44.70 4.02 -9.36
CA PRO A 1027 45.04 4.41 -10.73
C PRO A 1027 44.01 5.37 -11.36
N ASN A 1028 42.79 5.43 -10.81
CA ASN A 1028 41.72 6.28 -11.30
C ASN A 1028 41.64 7.65 -10.58
N ALA A 1029 42.48 7.91 -9.58
CA ALA A 1029 42.48 9.19 -8.86
C ALA A 1029 43.15 10.30 -9.70
N LYS A 1030 42.40 11.37 -9.98
CA LYS A 1030 42.82 12.50 -10.82
C LYS A 1030 42.86 13.79 -10.02
N LYS A 1031 43.80 14.68 -10.38
CA LYS A 1031 43.87 16.03 -9.81
C LYS A 1031 42.67 16.86 -10.24
N VAL A 1032 42.26 17.82 -9.42
CA VAL A 1032 41.13 18.70 -9.66
C VAL A 1032 41.65 20.09 -10.06
N PHE A 1033 41.23 20.59 -11.23
CA PHE A 1033 41.57 21.93 -11.69
C PHE A 1033 41.07 22.99 -10.73
N GLY A 1034 41.94 23.95 -10.38
CA GLY A 1034 41.66 25.00 -9.40
C GLY A 1034 41.87 24.62 -7.93
N ILE A 1035 42.17 23.34 -7.64
CA ILE A 1035 42.52 22.89 -6.27
C ILE A 1035 43.96 22.34 -6.24
N SER A 1036 44.23 21.27 -7.00
CA SER A 1036 45.50 20.54 -7.00
C SER A 1036 46.30 20.61 -8.29
N THR A 1037 45.68 21.14 -9.34
CA THR A 1037 46.33 21.51 -10.59
C THR A 1037 45.67 22.76 -11.14
N ASN A 1038 46.40 23.49 -11.97
CA ASN A 1038 45.95 24.70 -12.64
C ASN A 1038 46.16 24.64 -14.16
N GLY A 1039 46.58 23.49 -14.68
CA GLY A 1039 46.85 23.32 -16.11
C GLY A 1039 48.20 23.90 -16.56
N GLY A 1040 49.14 24.07 -15.63
CA GLY A 1040 50.50 24.53 -15.92
C GLY A 1040 50.67 26.05 -15.95
N VAL A 1041 49.67 26.82 -15.54
CA VAL A 1041 49.76 28.28 -15.37
C VAL A 1041 50.24 28.65 -13.96
N SER A 1042 50.87 29.81 -13.79
CA SER A 1042 51.44 30.25 -12.51
C SER A 1042 50.39 30.87 -11.56
N SER A 1043 49.46 30.07 -11.04
CA SER A 1043 48.46 30.47 -10.04
C SER A 1043 48.62 29.68 -8.72
N PRO A 1044 48.22 30.23 -7.55
CA PRO A 1044 48.28 29.51 -6.28
C PRO A 1044 47.38 28.27 -6.29
N LEU A 1045 47.88 27.15 -5.75
CA LEU A 1045 47.11 25.93 -5.53
C LEU A 1045 46.62 25.88 -4.08
N LEU A 1046 45.42 25.36 -3.88
CA LEU A 1046 44.89 25.15 -2.54
C LEU A 1046 45.62 23.99 -1.86
N ASP A 1047 45.80 22.87 -2.56
CA ASP A 1047 46.50 21.68 -2.09
C ASP A 1047 46.94 20.81 -3.29
N GLU A 1048 48.24 20.60 -3.47
CA GLU A 1048 48.81 19.84 -4.61
C GLU A 1048 48.39 18.37 -4.66
N ASN A 1049 47.88 17.82 -3.55
CA ASN A 1049 47.57 16.40 -3.36
C ASN A 1049 46.07 16.13 -3.20
N PHE A 1050 45.20 17.05 -3.57
CA PHE A 1050 43.75 16.78 -3.61
C PHE A 1050 43.37 16.01 -4.89
N TYR A 1051 42.98 14.76 -4.75
CA TYR A 1051 42.52 13.93 -5.87
C TYR A 1051 41.05 13.55 -5.70
N LEU A 1052 40.37 13.30 -6.82
CA LEU A 1052 39.05 12.66 -6.87
C LEU A 1052 39.07 11.56 -7.94
N THR A 1053 38.28 10.51 -7.74
CA THR A 1053 38.00 9.55 -8.82
C THR A 1053 36.91 10.10 -9.73
N PRO A 1054 36.85 9.70 -11.02
CA PRO A 1054 35.73 10.04 -11.91
C PRO A 1054 34.36 9.72 -11.30
N ALA A 1055 34.22 8.62 -10.55
CA ALA A 1055 32.96 8.25 -9.90
C ALA A 1055 32.51 9.28 -8.84
N ILE A 1056 33.43 9.74 -7.97
CA ILE A 1056 33.10 10.74 -6.95
C ILE A 1056 32.90 12.11 -7.61
N ALA A 1057 33.75 12.48 -8.57
CA ALA A 1057 33.63 13.74 -9.28
C ALA A 1057 32.31 13.85 -10.05
N ARG A 1058 31.81 12.78 -10.69
CA ARG A 1058 30.51 12.78 -11.38
C ARG A 1058 29.36 13.04 -10.42
N LYS A 1059 29.45 12.51 -9.20
CA LYS A 1059 28.45 12.75 -8.16
C LYS A 1059 28.52 14.16 -7.58
N MET A 1060 29.71 14.76 -7.54
CA MET A 1060 29.93 16.11 -7.02
C MET A 1060 29.71 17.21 -8.05
N PHE A 1061 30.07 16.98 -9.31
CA PHE A 1061 30.18 18.00 -10.34
C PHE A 1061 29.35 17.68 -11.58
N ASP A 1062 28.46 16.69 -11.55
CA ASP A 1062 27.83 16.09 -12.73
C ASP A 1062 28.83 15.48 -13.74
N VAL A 1063 28.32 14.84 -14.80
CA VAL A 1063 29.14 14.18 -15.81
C VAL A 1063 30.04 15.16 -16.56
N GLN A 1064 29.49 16.33 -16.91
CA GLN A 1064 30.22 17.35 -17.65
C GLN A 1064 31.26 18.04 -16.78
N GLY A 1065 30.89 18.48 -15.58
CA GLY A 1065 31.84 19.09 -14.64
C GLY A 1065 32.92 18.12 -14.20
N ALA A 1066 32.63 16.83 -14.02
CA ALA A 1066 33.67 15.83 -13.75
C ALA A 1066 34.66 15.67 -14.91
N SER A 1067 34.18 15.69 -16.15
CA SER A 1067 35.04 15.61 -17.33
C SER A 1067 35.92 16.84 -17.51
N ASP A 1068 35.41 18.02 -17.14
CA ASP A 1068 36.09 19.31 -17.33
C ASP A 1068 37.01 19.69 -16.16
N LEU A 1069 36.64 19.33 -14.93
CA LEU A 1069 37.36 19.73 -13.72
C LEU A 1069 38.40 18.70 -13.28
N LEU A 1070 38.39 17.47 -13.81
CA LEU A 1070 39.45 16.50 -13.55
C LEU A 1070 40.57 16.56 -14.59
N GLN A 1071 41.80 16.39 -14.13
CA GLN A 1071 42.95 16.28 -15.00
C GLN A 1071 42.89 14.99 -15.82
N GLY A 1072 42.86 15.16 -17.15
CA GLY A 1072 42.87 14.08 -18.15
C GLY A 1072 43.98 13.08 -17.94
#